data_AF-A0A5C3P5T9-F1
#
_entry.id   AF-A0A5C3P5T9-F1
#
_cell.length_a   1.000
_cell.length_b   1.000
_cell.length_c   1.000
_cell.angle_alpha   90.00
_cell.angle_beta   90.00
_cell.angle_gamma   90.00
#
_symmetry.space_group_name_H-M   'P 1'
#
loop_
_entity.id
_entity.type
_entity.pdbx_description
1 polymer ?
#
loop_
_entity_poly.entity_id
_entity_poly.type
_entity_poly.pdbx_seq_one_letter_code
_entity_poly.pdbx_strand_id
1 'polypeptide(L)'
;MSAAQEAVSLKQQGNELFKAGEFKQACTSYEKAEQCDPKNYVYPSNLSAALYELGDYTGSIDAVVRSWRLLRDRSDAKVELITRLSTRLAKSLCHGARAGTVTNKLLRRVASDVRQLREASMNGAPDEELKRVWDEWTTVYHELVPCAEKAHASLTGLSRLPLFFKPLDPTKEFFSIGTDDIIDLTQGWGPHDPHPLDLDKLPPEMLSELSFLFGGVGDGRHVLGTLSGLHLAYKKLTKKKQKRFHAHLTLLDIHDATIARDLCLLMLLHDLNRTKDPMSRVEINATLMYMYTGMAMPSYCHERLEGVIRDLRGRLSAAPPDLPPWLHVVSDSIPEVLQTLDFWIQTTKSTKRMLAHHETASEMDSPESAAMSRLPGTNPEFRKKVESNIASDREALRQQLLNATDEELGKGGFLNEGQDPQYVREYIRDHIDEFVDTIYKSYRGGKVPLFEENWYRLFKVFLPPAELRKRHFGFDAAWKEILDGREVNPGLQQKAMAHIESKWKPNITLFDLKCADPMVYADADGYPDFKMDMFTTIASLDQFNRRNGPDAQQRIRSNPNMLAWNTCNTFFEEAAIALEALGSCLMIELICGGLSEELAKMRYKGDLTRPEEFPRKYTRMWLSNVPDYTHGPMNMIFFVLPNLQEDSQAAMACNSMYNIGAWANDEEFIHTYTLLLPEEIPRYLACNVIDCRPVFDVLVLGAKPLPRPLSELATREELLTWLTRVLFNTFIPGHSKFRPSHVRLPHNLVAFFGIVMYLHRIGYPGHWLSEFLAKVLSGSMVSDVRPYDDFYPIPVSERTRRMHMRKVRTDPWLIEFETIIATAYYAIPFPISGALPADFTRDAGDIAVWEAQVRPAQYFSQRAFMNFSHPRDPRTQLLFFRGDVTNQTVLIDEIQKIFEGKASPPPGTFFVMTAQEYVQYETRVRFRLSRRRVERMRKESSKWSMMAYRNDTGQQATLPVPIDRWVLYDKDTA
;
A
#
# COMPACT_ATOMS: atom_id res chain seq x y z
N MET A 1 -34.81 0.94 50.52
CA MET A 1 -34.08 2.22 50.51
C MET A 1 -35.04 3.31 50.05
N SER A 2 -34.94 4.54 50.58
CA SER A 2 -35.70 5.67 50.00
C SER A 2 -35.13 6.05 48.63
N ALA A 3 -35.93 6.68 47.76
CA ALA A 3 -35.46 7.15 46.45
C ALA A 3 -34.21 8.05 46.55
N ALA A 4 -34.12 8.87 47.61
CA ALA A 4 -32.93 9.68 47.88
C ALA A 4 -31.70 8.85 48.28
N GLN A 5 -31.87 7.78 49.07
CA GLN A 5 -30.77 6.85 49.41
C GLN A 5 -30.30 6.06 48.18
N GLU A 6 -31.24 5.68 47.30
CA GLU A 6 -30.95 5.02 46.03
C GLU A 6 -30.18 5.94 45.08
N ALA A 7 -30.60 7.20 44.93
CA ALA A 7 -29.88 8.21 44.13
C ALA A 7 -28.43 8.41 44.60
N VAL A 8 -28.19 8.44 45.92
CA VAL A 8 -26.84 8.56 46.48
C VAL A 8 -25.99 7.32 46.20
N SER A 9 -26.57 6.12 46.33
CA SER A 9 -25.90 4.85 46.03
C SER A 9 -25.52 4.75 44.55
N LEU A 10 -26.46 5.07 43.65
CA LEU A 10 -26.22 5.09 42.20
C LEU A 10 -25.15 6.10 41.79
N LYS A 11 -25.14 7.29 42.39
CA LYS A 11 -24.06 8.28 42.17
C LYS A 11 -22.70 7.74 42.61
N GLN A 12 -22.65 7.05 43.76
CA GLN A 12 -21.39 6.48 44.25
C GLN A 12 -20.89 5.37 43.32
N GLN A 13 -21.78 4.49 42.88
CA GLN A 13 -21.48 3.49 41.85
C GLN A 13 -20.97 4.15 40.55
N GLY A 14 -21.65 5.20 40.08
CA GLY A 14 -21.21 5.96 38.91
C GLY A 14 -19.82 6.57 39.08
N ASN A 15 -19.48 7.07 40.27
CA ASN A 15 -18.14 7.60 40.56
C ASN A 15 -17.05 6.52 40.54
N GLU A 16 -17.36 5.31 41.01
CA GLU A 16 -16.44 4.17 40.96
C GLU A 16 -16.20 3.73 39.52
N LEU A 17 -17.27 3.61 38.73
CA LEU A 17 -17.19 3.30 37.30
C LEU A 17 -16.43 4.38 36.51
N PHE A 18 -16.67 5.65 36.80
CA PHE A 18 -15.96 6.77 36.15
C PHE A 18 -14.46 6.70 36.43
N LYS A 19 -14.06 6.41 37.68
CA LYS A 19 -12.64 6.24 38.06
C LYS A 19 -12.00 5.02 37.40
N ALA A 20 -12.79 3.99 37.11
CA ALA A 20 -12.33 2.80 36.39
C ALA A 20 -12.26 2.99 34.86
N GLY A 21 -12.69 4.14 34.33
CA GLY A 21 -12.75 4.40 32.88
C GLY A 21 -13.98 3.81 32.19
N GLU A 22 -14.92 3.22 32.95
CA GLU A 22 -16.17 2.61 32.46
C GLU A 22 -17.25 3.68 32.22
N PHE A 23 -16.95 4.67 31.37
CA PHE A 23 -17.76 5.88 31.25
C PHE A 23 -19.21 5.63 30.81
N LYS A 24 -19.46 4.66 29.93
CA LYS A 24 -20.82 4.29 29.48
C LYS A 24 -21.67 3.78 30.63
N GLN A 25 -21.08 2.93 31.48
CA GLN A 25 -21.75 2.39 32.66
C GLN A 25 -21.95 3.51 33.71
N ALA A 26 -20.96 4.38 33.89
CA ALA A 26 -21.07 5.55 34.76
C ALA A 26 -22.22 6.48 34.33
N CYS A 27 -22.38 6.75 33.04
CA CYS A 27 -23.52 7.51 32.50
C CYS A 27 -24.85 6.88 32.92
N THR A 28 -24.99 5.56 32.74
CA THR A 28 -26.20 4.83 33.11
C THR A 28 -26.53 4.97 34.61
N SER A 29 -25.53 4.89 35.48
CA SER A 29 -25.72 5.10 36.92
C SER A 29 -26.11 6.54 37.26
N TYR A 30 -25.49 7.54 36.63
CA TYR A 30 -25.84 8.95 36.86
C TYR A 30 -27.22 9.32 36.34
N GLU A 31 -27.65 8.80 35.19
CA GLU A 31 -29.00 8.98 34.66
C GLU A 31 -30.06 8.40 35.59
N LYS A 32 -29.83 7.19 36.12
CA LYS A 32 -30.73 6.61 37.13
C LYS A 32 -30.75 7.42 38.42
N ALA A 33 -29.61 7.92 38.88
CA ALA A 33 -29.54 8.79 40.05
C ALA A 33 -30.34 10.09 39.84
N GLU A 34 -30.24 10.70 38.65
CA GLU A 34 -31.03 11.88 38.27
C GLU A 34 -32.53 11.58 38.21
N GLN A 35 -32.94 10.38 37.75
CA GLN A 35 -34.35 9.97 37.78
C GLN A 35 -34.87 9.80 39.22
N CYS A 36 -34.06 9.25 40.13
CA CYS A 36 -34.42 9.07 41.53
C CYS A 36 -34.52 10.40 42.30
N ASP A 37 -33.72 11.40 41.96
CA ASP A 37 -33.77 12.76 42.54
C ASP A 37 -33.51 13.86 41.48
N PRO A 38 -34.56 14.27 40.74
CA PRO A 38 -34.44 15.19 39.59
C PRO A 38 -34.08 16.64 39.95
N LYS A 39 -34.13 17.02 41.23
CA LYS A 39 -33.86 18.40 41.67
C LYS A 39 -32.39 18.64 42.01
N ASN A 40 -31.57 17.60 41.98
CA ASN A 40 -30.19 17.65 42.40
C ASN A 40 -29.25 17.86 41.21
N TYR A 41 -28.65 19.06 41.13
CA TYR A 41 -27.77 19.47 40.04
C TYR A 41 -26.47 18.65 39.92
N VAL A 42 -26.11 17.86 40.95
CA VAL A 42 -24.86 17.07 40.97
C VAL A 42 -24.91 15.90 39.99
N TYR A 43 -26.06 15.23 39.85
CA TYR A 43 -26.18 14.08 38.95
C TYR A 43 -25.99 14.46 37.47
N PRO A 44 -26.68 15.47 36.90
CA PRO A 44 -26.40 15.92 35.54
C PRO A 44 -25.00 16.55 35.39
N SER A 45 -24.43 17.16 36.45
CA SER A 45 -23.02 17.60 36.44
C SER A 45 -22.05 16.42 36.28
N ASN A 46 -22.27 15.30 36.97
CA ASN A 46 -21.42 14.12 36.86
C ASN A 46 -21.66 13.37 35.54
N LEU A 47 -22.91 13.28 35.10
CA LEU A 47 -23.28 12.73 33.79
C LEU A 47 -22.57 13.48 32.65
N SER A 48 -22.57 14.81 32.66
CA SER A 48 -21.86 15.57 31.63
C SER A 48 -20.36 15.29 31.60
N ALA A 49 -19.73 15.00 32.75
CA ALA A 49 -18.32 14.59 32.78
C ALA A 49 -18.10 13.26 32.07
N ALA A 50 -18.92 12.24 32.38
CA ALA A 50 -18.84 10.93 31.74
C ALA A 50 -19.13 10.99 30.23
N LEU A 51 -20.12 11.79 29.81
CA LEU A 51 -20.44 12.00 28.40
C LEU A 51 -19.31 12.70 27.65
N TYR A 52 -18.65 13.69 28.29
CA TYR A 52 -17.48 14.35 27.71
C TYR A 52 -16.33 13.36 27.46
N GLU A 53 -16.00 12.52 28.44
CA GLU A 53 -14.93 11.50 28.30
C GLU A 53 -15.26 10.45 27.22
N LEU A 54 -16.55 10.14 27.00
CA LEU A 54 -17.00 9.29 25.89
C LEU A 54 -16.87 9.96 24.51
N GLY A 55 -16.67 11.28 24.45
CA GLY A 55 -16.76 12.05 23.22
C GLY A 55 -18.19 12.38 22.78
N ASP A 56 -19.21 12.10 23.60
CA ASP A 56 -20.59 12.56 23.37
C ASP A 56 -20.74 14.01 23.83
N TYR A 57 -20.25 14.92 22.99
CA TYR A 57 -20.24 16.35 23.28
C TYR A 57 -21.66 16.94 23.31
N THR A 58 -22.58 16.44 22.49
CA THR A 58 -23.97 16.89 22.48
C THR A 58 -24.68 16.52 23.77
N GLY A 59 -24.56 15.26 24.21
CA GLY A 59 -25.08 14.80 25.49
C GLY A 59 -24.44 15.55 26.67
N SER A 60 -23.13 15.79 26.61
CA SER A 60 -22.41 16.58 27.62
C SER A 60 -22.98 18.00 27.75
N ILE A 61 -23.19 18.72 26.64
CA ILE A 61 -23.78 20.06 26.62
C ILE A 61 -25.17 20.05 27.28
N ASP A 62 -26.02 19.09 26.90
CA ASP A 62 -27.38 19.01 27.44
C ASP A 62 -27.40 18.72 28.94
N ALA A 63 -26.52 17.83 29.41
CA ALA A 63 -26.36 17.54 30.83
C ALA A 63 -25.79 18.76 31.60
N VAL A 64 -24.85 19.52 31.03
CA VAL A 64 -24.37 20.78 31.64
C VAL A 64 -25.52 21.79 31.76
N VAL A 65 -26.28 22.00 30.68
CA VAL A 65 -27.40 22.95 30.66
C VAL A 65 -28.48 22.57 31.69
N ARG A 66 -28.81 21.28 31.82
CA ARG A 66 -29.72 20.79 32.88
C ARG A 66 -29.19 21.07 34.28
N SER A 67 -27.91 20.79 34.53
CA SER A 67 -27.26 21.09 35.83
C SER A 67 -27.27 22.59 36.12
N TRP A 68 -26.95 23.43 35.14
CA TRP A 68 -26.95 24.89 35.28
C TRP A 68 -28.32 25.46 35.63
N ARG A 69 -29.39 25.02 34.97
CA ARG A 69 -30.76 25.46 35.25
C ARG A 69 -31.21 25.15 36.68
N LEU A 70 -30.74 24.04 37.26
CA LEU A 70 -31.01 23.68 38.65
C LEU A 70 -30.13 24.45 39.65
N LEU A 71 -28.97 24.95 39.21
CA LEU A 71 -27.97 25.60 40.06
C LEU A 71 -28.09 27.12 40.10
N ARG A 72 -28.45 27.77 38.98
CA ARG A 72 -28.30 29.23 38.78
C ARG A 72 -29.08 30.11 39.77
N ASP A 73 -30.19 29.60 40.30
CA ASP A 73 -31.09 30.34 41.20
C ASP A 73 -30.82 30.01 42.68
N ARG A 74 -29.76 29.23 42.98
CA ARG A 74 -29.44 28.77 44.33
C ARG A 74 -28.40 29.67 45.01
N SER A 75 -28.69 30.09 46.24
CA SER A 75 -27.78 30.89 47.07
C SER A 75 -26.56 30.09 47.58
N ASP A 76 -26.65 28.76 47.62
CA ASP A 76 -25.57 27.85 48.03
C ASP A 76 -24.69 27.36 46.86
N ALA A 77 -24.84 27.96 45.67
CA ALA A 77 -24.08 27.59 44.48
C ALA A 77 -22.58 27.86 44.66
N LYS A 78 -21.77 26.80 44.53
CA LYS A 78 -20.31 26.90 44.64
C LYS A 78 -19.71 27.43 43.34
N VAL A 79 -18.88 28.49 43.44
CA VAL A 79 -18.16 29.08 42.30
C VAL A 79 -17.34 28.03 41.54
N GLU A 80 -16.64 27.14 42.26
CA GLU A 80 -15.86 26.04 41.67
C GLU A 80 -16.68 25.13 40.75
N LEU A 81 -17.94 24.86 41.12
CA LEU A 81 -18.82 24.03 40.30
C LEU A 81 -19.27 24.78 39.05
N ILE A 82 -19.60 26.07 39.18
CA ILE A 82 -19.96 26.95 38.05
C ILE A 82 -18.80 27.00 37.05
N THR A 83 -17.58 27.23 37.53
CA THR A 83 -16.36 27.21 36.71
C THR A 83 -16.18 25.87 36.00
N ARG A 84 -16.29 24.74 36.71
CA ARG A 84 -16.15 23.40 36.12
C ARG A 84 -17.20 23.09 35.05
N LEU A 85 -18.45 23.48 35.28
CA LEU A 85 -19.52 23.34 34.29
C LEU A 85 -19.24 24.22 33.06
N SER A 86 -18.80 25.46 33.27
CA SER A 86 -18.48 26.41 32.21
C SER A 86 -17.29 25.94 31.36
N THR A 87 -16.20 25.48 31.98
CA THR A 87 -15.05 24.90 31.28
C THR A 87 -15.45 23.69 30.44
N ARG A 88 -16.24 22.75 31.01
CA ARG A 88 -16.71 21.57 30.28
C ARG A 88 -17.65 21.93 29.14
N LEU A 89 -18.54 22.90 29.33
CA LEU A 89 -19.42 23.41 28.29
C LEU A 89 -18.60 23.94 27.12
N ALA A 90 -17.65 24.84 27.39
CA ALA A 90 -16.82 25.44 26.36
C ALA A 90 -15.99 24.38 25.61
N LYS A 91 -15.36 23.41 26.32
CA LYS A 91 -14.67 22.28 25.68
C LYS A 91 -15.62 21.44 24.81
N SER A 92 -16.80 21.09 25.32
CA SER A 92 -17.78 20.30 24.57
C SER A 92 -18.28 21.04 23.32
N LEU A 93 -18.47 22.36 23.41
CA LEU A 93 -18.79 23.21 22.27
C LEU A 93 -17.66 23.20 21.23
N CYS A 94 -16.40 23.41 21.62
CA CYS A 94 -15.24 23.39 20.71
C CYS A 94 -15.10 22.06 19.97
N HIS A 95 -15.05 20.95 20.73
CA HIS A 95 -14.86 19.62 20.17
C HIS A 95 -16.06 19.18 19.34
N GLY A 96 -17.28 19.38 19.85
CA GLY A 96 -18.48 18.98 19.14
C GLY A 96 -18.74 19.79 17.86
N ALA A 97 -18.38 21.07 17.84
CA ALA A 97 -18.47 21.90 16.64
C ALA A 97 -17.49 21.43 15.56
N ARG A 98 -16.22 21.20 15.92
CA ARG A 98 -15.19 20.72 14.98
C ARG A 98 -15.45 19.29 14.49
N ALA A 99 -16.00 18.43 15.35
CA ALA A 99 -16.40 17.07 14.97
C ALA A 99 -17.71 17.03 14.14
N GLY A 100 -18.41 18.15 14.00
CA GLY A 100 -19.71 18.22 13.31
C GLY A 100 -20.89 17.61 14.07
N THR A 101 -20.70 17.21 15.34
CA THR A 101 -21.76 16.62 16.17
C THR A 101 -22.66 17.68 16.82
N VAL A 102 -22.15 18.89 17.03
CA VAL A 102 -22.91 20.05 17.55
C VAL A 102 -23.45 20.87 16.39
N THR A 103 -24.77 20.83 16.21
CA THR A 103 -25.45 21.51 15.10
C THR A 103 -25.86 22.95 15.43
N ASN A 104 -26.08 23.78 14.40
CA ASN A 104 -26.67 25.11 14.57
C ASN A 104 -28.02 25.09 15.31
N LYS A 105 -28.81 24.02 15.16
CA LYS A 105 -30.07 23.84 15.89
C LYS A 105 -29.82 23.68 17.39
N LEU A 106 -28.83 22.88 17.77
CA LEU A 106 -28.43 22.72 19.17
C LEU A 106 -27.94 24.05 19.74
N LEU A 107 -27.03 24.74 19.04
CA LEU A 107 -26.48 26.03 19.50
C LEU A 107 -27.58 27.07 19.76
N ARG A 108 -28.57 27.19 18.87
CA ARG A 108 -29.72 28.10 19.07
C ARG A 108 -30.56 27.71 20.30
N ARG A 109 -30.79 26.40 20.50
CA ARG A 109 -31.57 25.89 21.64
C ARG A 109 -30.95 26.24 22.99
N VAL A 110 -29.62 26.16 23.10
CA VAL A 110 -28.90 26.35 24.37
C VAL A 110 -28.27 27.74 24.52
N ALA A 111 -28.43 28.64 23.53
CA ALA A 111 -27.74 29.93 23.46
C ALA A 111 -27.89 30.79 24.72
N SER A 112 -29.10 30.85 25.30
CA SER A 112 -29.35 31.62 26.53
C SER A 112 -28.62 31.03 27.73
N ASP A 113 -28.66 29.70 27.90
CA ASP A 113 -28.00 29.02 29.01
C ASP A 113 -26.47 29.13 28.90
N VAL A 114 -25.93 28.98 27.68
CA VAL A 114 -24.49 29.15 27.39
C VAL A 114 -24.02 30.54 27.78
N ARG A 115 -24.76 31.58 27.40
CA ARG A 115 -24.43 32.97 27.71
C ARG A 115 -24.44 33.22 29.22
N GLN A 116 -25.50 32.81 29.90
CA GLN A 116 -25.65 33.00 31.35
C GLN A 116 -24.55 32.27 32.13
N LEU A 117 -24.24 31.02 31.77
CA LEU A 117 -23.20 30.25 32.44
C LEU A 117 -21.81 30.85 32.19
N ARG A 118 -21.53 31.31 30.97
CA ARG A 118 -20.28 32.03 30.66
C ARG A 118 -20.15 33.26 31.54
N GLU A 119 -21.14 34.15 31.54
CA GLU A 119 -21.15 35.36 32.36
C GLU A 119 -20.97 35.05 33.85
N ALA A 120 -21.73 34.09 34.40
CA ALA A 120 -21.63 33.69 35.80
C ALA A 120 -20.24 33.16 36.17
N SER A 121 -19.59 32.39 35.29
CA SER A 121 -18.24 31.88 35.52
C SER A 121 -17.13 32.93 35.34
N MET A 122 -17.40 33.99 34.58
CA MET A 122 -16.44 35.07 34.30
C MET A 122 -16.54 36.22 35.31
N ASN A 123 -17.66 36.32 36.03
CA ASN A 123 -17.86 37.28 37.11
C ASN A 123 -16.98 36.90 38.32
N GLY A 124 -15.73 37.40 38.35
CA GLY A 124 -14.74 37.14 39.41
C GLY A 124 -13.30 37.26 38.91
N ALA A 125 -12.38 36.50 39.51
CA ALA A 125 -11.02 36.30 39.01
C ALA A 125 -10.94 34.91 38.32
N PRO A 126 -11.38 34.79 37.03
CA PRO A 126 -11.40 33.51 36.34
C PRO A 126 -9.97 32.99 36.13
N ASP A 127 -9.81 31.68 36.29
CA ASP A 127 -8.53 31.00 36.02
C ASP A 127 -8.14 31.10 34.53
N GLU A 128 -6.85 30.90 34.25
CA GLU A 128 -6.33 31.01 32.89
C GLU A 128 -6.87 29.94 31.95
N GLU A 129 -7.22 28.76 32.46
CA GLU A 129 -7.77 27.66 31.65
C GLU A 129 -9.15 28.04 31.11
N LEU A 130 -10.04 28.56 31.96
CA LEU A 130 -11.39 28.98 31.60
C LEU A 130 -11.34 30.06 30.52
N LYS A 131 -10.48 31.08 30.67
CA LYS A 131 -10.28 32.12 29.64
C LYS A 131 -9.86 31.50 28.31
N ARG A 132 -8.81 30.67 28.34
CA ARG A 132 -8.24 30.03 27.15
C ARG A 132 -9.28 29.20 26.39
N VAL A 133 -10.08 28.40 27.10
CA VAL A 133 -11.11 27.55 26.45
C VAL A 133 -12.24 28.40 25.87
N TRP A 134 -12.66 29.49 26.53
CA TRP A 134 -13.67 30.40 25.96
C TRP A 134 -13.14 31.21 24.77
N ASP A 135 -11.86 31.56 24.74
CA ASP A 135 -11.20 32.18 23.59
C ASP A 135 -11.11 31.20 22.42
N GLU A 136 -10.82 29.92 22.69
CA GLU A 136 -10.87 28.86 21.69
C GLU A 136 -12.29 28.66 21.17
N TRP A 137 -13.32 28.65 22.03
CA TRP A 137 -14.71 28.60 21.58
C TRP A 137 -15.06 29.79 20.71
N THR A 138 -14.62 30.99 21.07
CA THR A 138 -14.83 32.20 20.25
C THR A 138 -14.23 32.01 18.86
N THR A 139 -13.01 31.47 18.77
CA THR A 139 -12.35 31.15 17.50
C THR A 139 -13.14 30.11 16.70
N VAL A 140 -13.47 28.97 17.32
CA VAL A 140 -14.22 27.88 16.67
C VAL A 140 -15.60 28.34 16.19
N TYR A 141 -16.29 29.15 16.98
CA TYR A 141 -17.60 29.71 16.63
C TYR A 141 -17.53 30.59 15.38
N HIS A 142 -16.50 31.44 15.27
CA HIS A 142 -16.26 32.24 14.07
C HIS A 142 -15.87 31.40 12.85
N GLU A 143 -15.25 30.25 13.07
CA GLU A 143 -14.78 29.34 12.01
C GLU A 143 -15.82 28.30 11.57
N LEU A 144 -17.00 28.22 12.19
CA LEU A 144 -18.06 27.27 11.83
C LEU A 144 -18.43 27.30 10.33
N VAL A 145 -18.63 28.51 9.79
CA VAL A 145 -18.96 28.70 8.38
C VAL A 145 -17.76 28.37 7.47
N PRO A 146 -16.55 28.92 7.69
CA PRO A 146 -15.35 28.52 6.96
C PRO A 146 -15.08 27.00 6.98
N CYS A 147 -15.31 26.32 8.11
CA CYS A 147 -15.15 24.87 8.19
C CYS A 147 -16.10 24.16 7.23
N ALA A 148 -17.39 24.54 7.23
CA ALA A 148 -18.37 23.95 6.32
C ALA A 148 -18.03 24.18 4.84
N GLU A 149 -17.51 25.35 4.50
CA GLU A 149 -17.18 25.73 3.11
C GLU A 149 -15.84 25.15 2.62
N LYS A 150 -14.82 25.09 3.48
CA LYS A 150 -13.43 24.80 3.09
C LYS A 150 -12.95 23.40 3.47
N ALA A 151 -13.66 22.66 4.32
CA ALA A 151 -13.22 21.32 4.76
C ALA A 151 -12.94 20.38 3.60
N HIS A 152 -13.80 20.37 2.57
CA HIS A 152 -13.59 19.50 1.41
C HIS A 152 -12.29 19.83 0.68
N ALA A 153 -12.07 21.11 0.35
CA ALA A 153 -10.83 21.57 -0.30
C ALA A 153 -9.59 21.29 0.56
N SER A 154 -9.69 21.40 1.90
CA SER A 154 -8.62 21.02 2.83
C SER A 154 -8.28 19.53 2.77
N LEU A 155 -9.30 18.66 2.70
CA LEU A 155 -9.08 17.21 2.54
C LEU A 155 -8.47 16.87 1.17
N THR A 156 -8.94 17.52 0.10
CA THR A 156 -8.37 17.41 -1.24
C THR A 156 -6.90 17.87 -1.28
N GLY A 157 -6.56 18.96 -0.57
CA GLY A 157 -5.18 19.41 -0.44
C GLY A 157 -4.31 18.41 0.32
N LEU A 158 -4.81 17.91 1.45
CA LEU A 158 -4.12 16.93 2.29
C LEU A 158 -3.84 15.62 1.53
N SER A 159 -4.79 15.14 0.72
CA SER A 159 -4.65 13.90 -0.05
C SER A 159 -3.57 13.97 -1.14
N ARG A 160 -3.07 15.16 -1.45
CA ARG A 160 -2.01 15.39 -2.46
C ARG A 160 -0.65 15.66 -1.83
N LEU A 161 -0.55 15.68 -0.51
CA LEU A 161 0.74 15.72 0.18
C LEU A 161 1.42 14.34 0.12
N PRO A 162 2.76 14.28 0.00
CA PRO A 162 3.47 13.01 -0.11
C PRO A 162 3.41 12.23 1.21
N LEU A 163 2.90 10.99 1.18
CA LEU A 163 2.76 10.12 2.35
C LEU A 163 4.05 9.43 2.78
N PHE A 164 4.99 9.31 1.85
CA PHE A 164 6.22 8.55 2.01
C PHE A 164 7.45 9.45 1.91
N PHE A 165 8.52 9.12 2.66
CA PHE A 165 9.86 9.60 2.36
C PHE A 165 10.18 9.36 0.88
N LYS A 166 10.80 10.32 0.21
CA LYS A 166 11.23 10.11 -1.18
C LYS A 166 12.59 9.42 -1.23
N PRO A 167 12.86 8.60 -2.26
CA PRO A 167 14.22 8.16 -2.54
C PRO A 167 15.10 9.35 -2.98
N LEU A 168 16.42 9.20 -2.91
CA LEU A 168 17.35 10.17 -3.47
C LEU A 168 17.30 10.17 -5.01
N ASP A 169 17.10 8.97 -5.57
CA ASP A 169 16.94 8.70 -7.00
C ASP A 169 15.51 8.18 -7.25
N PRO A 170 14.68 8.90 -8.03
CA PRO A 170 13.28 8.55 -8.27
C PRO A 170 13.09 7.42 -9.29
N THR A 171 14.16 6.85 -9.85
CA THR A 171 14.09 5.74 -10.81
C THR A 171 13.41 4.51 -10.19
N LYS A 172 12.41 3.98 -10.87
CA LYS A 172 11.56 2.88 -10.40
C LYS A 172 12.17 1.52 -10.78
N GLU A 173 11.90 0.48 -10.00
CA GLU A 173 12.19 -0.90 -10.41
C GLU A 173 11.07 -1.38 -11.35
N PHE A 174 11.43 -2.02 -12.47
CA PHE A 174 10.48 -2.52 -13.47
C PHE A 174 10.40 -4.04 -13.40
N PHE A 175 9.25 -4.56 -12.99
CA PHE A 175 8.96 -6.00 -12.93
C PHE A 175 7.99 -6.36 -14.04
N SER A 176 8.52 -6.83 -15.17
CA SER A 176 7.76 -7.02 -16.42
C SER A 176 7.08 -8.39 -16.58
N ILE A 177 7.49 -9.38 -15.77
CA ILE A 177 7.00 -10.76 -15.80
C ILE A 177 6.89 -11.27 -14.36
N GLY A 178 5.69 -11.67 -13.94
CA GLY A 178 5.47 -12.32 -12.66
C GLY A 178 5.81 -13.81 -12.69
N THR A 179 5.96 -14.45 -11.54
CA THR A 179 6.14 -15.92 -11.45
C THR A 179 5.16 -16.56 -10.48
N ASP A 180 4.18 -15.79 -10.01
CA ASP A 180 3.20 -16.21 -9.01
C ASP A 180 1.96 -16.87 -9.63
N ASP A 181 1.27 -17.68 -8.84
CA ASP A 181 -0.01 -18.27 -9.25
C ASP A 181 -1.08 -17.21 -9.54
N ILE A 182 -1.93 -17.48 -10.53
CA ILE A 182 -2.98 -16.54 -10.92
C ILE A 182 -4.10 -16.53 -9.88
N ILE A 183 -4.24 -15.40 -9.21
CA ILE A 183 -5.40 -15.07 -8.37
C ILE A 183 -6.59 -14.63 -9.22
N ASP A 184 -7.72 -15.31 -9.00
CA ASP A 184 -9.06 -14.95 -9.47
C ASP A 184 -9.88 -14.43 -8.28
N LEU A 185 -10.11 -13.11 -8.25
CA LEU A 185 -10.82 -12.46 -7.14
C LEU A 185 -12.29 -12.86 -7.00
N THR A 186 -12.83 -13.63 -7.94
CA THR A 186 -14.15 -14.26 -7.79
C THR A 186 -14.12 -15.55 -6.98
N GLN A 187 -12.97 -16.24 -6.92
CA GLN A 187 -12.80 -17.53 -6.23
C GLN A 187 -12.09 -17.41 -4.88
N GLY A 188 -11.28 -16.36 -4.67
CA GLY A 188 -10.57 -16.14 -3.41
C GLY A 188 -9.26 -15.39 -3.59
N TRP A 189 -8.29 -15.68 -2.72
CA TRP A 189 -7.00 -14.99 -2.64
C TRP A 189 -5.81 -15.84 -3.08
N GLY A 190 -6.09 -17.04 -3.58
CA GLY A 190 -5.10 -17.99 -4.08
C GLY A 190 -5.65 -19.42 -4.06
N PRO A 191 -4.91 -20.41 -4.60
CA PRO A 191 -5.32 -21.81 -4.61
C PRO A 191 -5.44 -22.44 -3.20
N HIS A 192 -4.81 -21.83 -2.18
CA HIS A 192 -4.83 -22.30 -0.80
C HIS A 192 -5.79 -21.53 0.12
N ASP A 193 -6.39 -20.44 -0.35
CA ASP A 193 -7.33 -19.62 0.41
C ASP A 193 -8.62 -19.35 -0.40
N PRO A 194 -9.51 -20.37 -0.48
CA PRO A 194 -10.79 -20.21 -1.16
C PRO A 194 -11.71 -19.30 -0.33
N HIS A 195 -11.84 -18.06 -0.78
CA HIS A 195 -12.77 -17.07 -0.24
C HIS A 195 -13.68 -16.51 -1.36
N PRO A 196 -14.56 -17.36 -1.94
CA PRO A 196 -15.30 -17.02 -3.15
C PRO A 196 -16.26 -15.85 -2.94
N LEU A 197 -16.35 -14.99 -3.95
CA LEU A 197 -17.34 -13.93 -4.02
C LEU A 197 -18.66 -14.51 -4.54
N ASP A 198 -19.65 -14.63 -3.67
CA ASP A 198 -20.96 -15.18 -4.04
C ASP A 198 -21.83 -14.08 -4.67
N LEU A 199 -21.64 -13.90 -5.98
CA LEU A 199 -22.38 -12.93 -6.80
C LEU A 199 -23.90 -13.17 -6.78
N ASP A 200 -24.36 -14.42 -6.58
CA ASP A 200 -25.80 -14.68 -6.50
C ASP A 200 -26.37 -14.25 -5.14
N LYS A 201 -25.57 -14.22 -4.08
CA LYS A 201 -26.03 -13.66 -2.78
C LYS A 201 -25.96 -12.14 -2.69
N LEU A 202 -25.32 -11.46 -3.63
CA LEU A 202 -25.26 -9.99 -3.63
C LEU A 202 -26.62 -9.36 -3.98
N PRO A 203 -26.96 -8.23 -3.33
CA PRO A 203 -28.16 -7.49 -3.69
C PRO A 203 -28.03 -6.88 -5.10
N PRO A 204 -29.14 -6.65 -5.83
CA PRO A 204 -29.11 -6.12 -7.19
C PRO A 204 -28.35 -4.80 -7.35
N GLU A 205 -28.36 -3.95 -6.33
CA GLU A 205 -27.66 -2.67 -6.32
C GLU A 205 -26.12 -2.86 -6.31
N MET A 206 -25.63 -3.79 -5.49
CA MET A 206 -24.20 -4.14 -5.44
C MET A 206 -23.74 -4.82 -6.75
N LEU A 207 -24.61 -5.59 -7.40
CA LEU A 207 -24.30 -6.21 -8.69
C LEU A 207 -24.07 -5.18 -9.81
N SER A 208 -24.68 -4.00 -9.72
CA SER A 208 -24.44 -2.88 -10.65
C SER A 208 -23.20 -2.05 -10.30
N GLU A 209 -22.57 -2.29 -9.15
CA GLU A 209 -21.45 -1.51 -8.62
C GLU A 209 -20.25 -2.40 -8.26
N LEU A 210 -20.14 -3.59 -8.88
CA LEU A 210 -19.01 -4.48 -8.64
C LEU A 210 -17.71 -3.80 -9.07
N SER A 211 -16.75 -3.77 -8.17
CA SER A 211 -15.52 -3.01 -8.38
C SER A 211 -14.33 -3.76 -7.81
N PHE A 212 -13.30 -3.91 -8.63
CA PHE A 212 -12.10 -4.68 -8.35
C PHE A 212 -10.89 -3.76 -8.53
N LEU A 213 -9.97 -3.76 -7.57
CA LEU A 213 -8.72 -3.02 -7.68
C LEU A 213 -7.53 -3.98 -7.67
N PHE A 214 -6.59 -3.73 -8.58
CA PHE A 214 -5.31 -4.41 -8.66
C PHE A 214 -4.22 -3.36 -8.43
N GLY A 215 -3.61 -3.38 -7.25
CA GLY A 215 -2.47 -2.53 -6.90
C GLY A 215 -1.16 -3.27 -7.13
N GLY A 216 -0.26 -2.69 -7.93
CA GLY A 216 0.93 -3.40 -8.40
C GLY A 216 0.55 -4.49 -9.40
N VAL A 217 -0.02 -4.06 -10.53
CA VAL A 217 -0.65 -4.95 -11.52
C VAL A 217 0.36 -5.92 -12.14
N GLY A 218 1.62 -5.48 -12.30
CA GLY A 218 2.66 -6.31 -12.90
C GLY A 218 2.32 -6.65 -14.35
N ASP A 219 2.27 -7.92 -14.71
CA ASP A 219 1.95 -8.34 -16.09
C ASP A 219 0.46 -8.58 -16.35
N GLY A 220 -0.43 -8.12 -15.46
CA GLY A 220 -1.87 -8.20 -15.65
C GLY A 220 -2.48 -9.60 -15.46
N ARG A 221 -1.71 -10.61 -15.03
CA ARG A 221 -2.20 -12.00 -14.88
C ARG A 221 -3.46 -12.12 -14.03
N HIS A 222 -3.48 -11.41 -12.90
CA HIS A 222 -4.59 -11.45 -11.94
C HIS A 222 -5.84 -10.76 -12.49
N VAL A 223 -5.65 -9.73 -13.32
CA VAL A 223 -6.72 -9.03 -14.03
C VAL A 223 -7.38 -9.97 -15.02
N LEU A 224 -6.59 -10.63 -15.87
CA LEU A 224 -7.10 -11.57 -16.89
C LEU A 224 -7.73 -12.83 -16.24
N GLY A 225 -7.14 -13.32 -15.15
CA GLY A 225 -7.70 -14.42 -14.36
C GLY A 225 -9.06 -14.05 -13.77
N THR A 226 -9.16 -12.89 -13.13
CA THR A 226 -10.41 -12.37 -12.56
C THR A 226 -11.45 -12.07 -13.65
N LEU A 227 -11.05 -11.56 -14.81
CA LEU A 227 -11.94 -11.32 -15.95
C LEU A 227 -12.58 -12.65 -16.42
N SER A 228 -11.78 -13.70 -16.51
CA SER A 228 -12.26 -15.05 -16.85
C SER A 228 -13.20 -15.60 -15.78
N GLY A 229 -12.85 -15.44 -14.50
CA GLY A 229 -13.70 -15.81 -13.36
C GLY A 229 -15.05 -15.09 -13.33
N LEU A 230 -15.05 -13.77 -13.57
CA LEU A 230 -16.25 -12.94 -13.66
C LEU A 230 -17.17 -13.42 -14.78
N HIS A 231 -16.63 -13.75 -15.94
CA HIS A 231 -17.43 -14.29 -17.04
C HIS A 231 -18.09 -15.62 -16.68
N LEU A 232 -17.37 -16.53 -16.01
CA LEU A 232 -17.93 -17.79 -15.52
C LEU A 232 -19.02 -17.57 -14.48
N ALA A 233 -18.83 -16.64 -13.56
CA ALA A 233 -19.83 -16.33 -12.55
C ALA A 233 -21.05 -15.61 -13.14
N TYR A 234 -20.86 -14.69 -14.08
CA TYR A 234 -21.92 -14.01 -14.83
C TYR A 234 -22.83 -15.01 -15.56
N LYS A 235 -22.26 -16.06 -16.16
CA LYS A 235 -23.02 -17.15 -16.81
C LYS A 235 -23.96 -17.89 -15.84
N LYS A 236 -23.60 -17.97 -14.56
CA LYS A 236 -24.40 -18.64 -13.52
C LYS A 236 -25.55 -17.75 -12.98
N LEU A 237 -25.51 -16.44 -13.22
CA LEU A 237 -26.55 -15.52 -12.76
C LEU A 237 -27.87 -15.70 -13.52
N THR A 238 -28.99 -15.46 -12.83
CA THR A 238 -30.31 -15.39 -13.48
C THR A 238 -30.37 -14.26 -14.51
N LYS A 239 -31.24 -14.37 -15.52
CA LYS A 239 -31.42 -13.31 -16.56
C LYS A 239 -31.74 -11.93 -15.98
N LYS A 240 -32.46 -11.87 -14.85
CA LYS A 240 -32.76 -10.62 -14.15
C LYS A 240 -31.50 -9.98 -13.55
N LYS A 241 -30.62 -10.79 -12.95
CA LYS A 241 -29.34 -10.33 -12.38
C LYS A 241 -28.32 -9.99 -13.46
N GLN A 242 -28.26 -10.76 -14.55
CA GLN A 242 -27.41 -10.45 -15.71
C GLN A 242 -27.67 -9.04 -16.26
N LYS A 243 -28.93 -8.60 -16.33
CA LYS A 243 -29.29 -7.23 -16.76
C LYS A 243 -28.85 -6.11 -15.82
N ARG A 244 -28.52 -6.44 -14.57
CA ARG A 244 -28.06 -5.49 -13.54
C ARG A 244 -26.56 -5.56 -13.32
N PHE A 245 -25.91 -6.61 -13.81
CA PHE A 245 -24.49 -6.83 -13.62
C PHE A 245 -23.70 -5.74 -14.33
N HIS A 246 -22.79 -5.11 -13.61
CA HIS A 246 -21.75 -4.25 -14.17
C HIS A 246 -20.48 -4.40 -13.31
N ALA A 247 -19.33 -4.57 -13.95
CA ALA A 247 -18.05 -4.73 -13.28
C ALA A 247 -17.06 -3.63 -13.70
N HIS A 248 -16.33 -3.09 -12.73
CA HIS A 248 -15.25 -2.12 -12.94
C HIS A 248 -13.93 -2.69 -12.42
N LEU A 249 -12.91 -2.76 -13.26
CA LEU A 249 -11.58 -3.26 -12.92
C LEU A 249 -10.60 -2.07 -13.00
N THR A 250 -10.04 -1.66 -11.86
CA THR A 250 -9.04 -0.60 -11.78
C THR A 250 -7.64 -1.21 -11.64
N LEU A 251 -6.81 -1.00 -12.65
CA LEU A 251 -5.42 -1.40 -12.75
C LEU A 251 -4.55 -0.20 -12.33
N LEU A 252 -3.84 -0.35 -11.22
CA LEU A 252 -3.03 0.71 -10.64
C LEU A 252 -1.59 0.22 -10.44
N ASP A 253 -0.67 0.82 -11.18
CA ASP A 253 0.75 0.55 -11.03
C ASP A 253 1.54 1.85 -10.95
N ILE A 254 2.65 1.86 -10.21
CA ILE A 254 3.51 3.04 -10.13
C ILE A 254 4.38 3.19 -11.38
N HIS A 255 4.56 2.12 -12.15
CA HIS A 255 5.44 2.09 -13.31
C HIS A 255 4.65 2.29 -14.61
N ASP A 256 5.04 3.31 -15.36
CA ASP A 256 4.49 3.67 -16.67
C ASP A 256 4.67 2.58 -17.72
N ALA A 257 5.86 1.96 -17.80
CA ALA A 257 6.11 0.81 -18.68
C ALA A 257 5.20 -0.40 -18.40
N THR A 258 4.81 -0.63 -17.15
CA THR A 258 3.82 -1.66 -16.79
C THR A 258 2.46 -1.33 -17.39
N ILE A 259 1.96 -0.11 -17.17
CA ILE A 259 0.67 0.35 -17.72
C ILE A 259 0.68 0.30 -19.25
N ALA A 260 1.76 0.75 -19.90
CA ALA A 260 1.90 0.70 -21.36
C ALA A 260 1.87 -0.74 -21.91
N ARG A 261 2.48 -1.69 -21.19
CA ARG A 261 2.50 -3.11 -21.54
C ARG A 261 1.11 -3.73 -21.40
N ASP A 262 0.40 -3.45 -20.32
CA ASP A 262 -0.97 -3.94 -20.13
C ASP A 262 -1.95 -3.36 -21.17
N LEU A 263 -1.77 -2.11 -21.60
CA LEU A 263 -2.53 -1.54 -22.71
C LEU A 263 -2.30 -2.31 -24.02
N CYS A 264 -1.04 -2.64 -24.33
CA CYS A 264 -0.72 -3.43 -25.52
C CYS A 264 -1.37 -4.82 -25.45
N LEU A 265 -1.39 -5.44 -24.26
CA LEU A 265 -2.02 -6.73 -24.01
C LEU A 265 -3.53 -6.68 -24.27
N LEU A 266 -4.21 -5.67 -23.69
CA LEU A 266 -5.65 -5.46 -23.86
C LEU A 266 -6.04 -5.16 -25.31
N MET A 267 -5.22 -4.41 -26.04
CA MET A 267 -5.45 -4.13 -27.46
C MET A 267 -5.24 -5.36 -28.34
N LEU A 268 -4.25 -6.21 -28.04
CA LEU A 268 -4.09 -7.49 -28.75
C LEU A 268 -5.26 -8.44 -28.52
N LEU A 269 -5.83 -8.49 -27.30
CA LEU A 269 -7.06 -9.23 -27.01
C LEU A 269 -8.26 -8.65 -27.75
N HIS A 270 -8.35 -7.31 -27.87
CA HIS A 270 -9.37 -6.64 -28.67
C HIS A 270 -9.27 -7.04 -30.15
N ASP A 271 -8.07 -7.04 -30.71
CA ASP A 271 -7.82 -7.42 -32.10
C ASP A 271 -8.14 -8.90 -32.35
N LEU A 272 -7.82 -9.78 -31.39
CA LEU A 272 -8.11 -11.22 -31.46
C LEU A 272 -9.61 -11.47 -31.64
N ASN A 273 -10.47 -10.74 -30.92
CA ASN A 273 -11.92 -10.84 -31.03
C ASN A 273 -12.47 -10.27 -32.35
N ARG A 274 -11.76 -9.36 -33.00
CA ARG A 274 -12.21 -8.71 -34.24
C ARG A 274 -11.80 -9.44 -35.50
N THR A 275 -10.68 -10.15 -35.46
CA THR A 275 -10.19 -10.86 -36.64
C THR A 275 -10.94 -12.18 -36.88
N LYS A 276 -11.33 -12.40 -38.14
CA LYS A 276 -11.91 -13.66 -38.62
C LYS A 276 -10.92 -14.48 -39.43
N ASP A 277 -9.76 -13.91 -39.76
CA ASP A 277 -8.74 -14.60 -40.54
C ASP A 277 -7.97 -15.59 -39.66
N PRO A 278 -7.99 -16.91 -39.96
CA PRO A 278 -7.36 -17.93 -39.12
C PRO A 278 -5.87 -17.69 -38.91
N MET A 279 -5.13 -17.27 -39.94
CA MET A 279 -3.68 -17.04 -39.81
C MET A 279 -3.39 -15.81 -38.95
N SER A 280 -4.14 -14.73 -39.11
CA SER A 280 -4.03 -13.55 -38.27
C SER A 280 -4.33 -13.85 -36.81
N ARG A 281 -5.33 -14.71 -36.52
CA ARG A 281 -5.60 -15.19 -35.14
C ARG A 281 -4.38 -15.90 -34.55
N VAL A 282 -3.80 -16.84 -35.29
CA VAL A 282 -2.59 -17.57 -34.85
C VAL A 282 -1.43 -16.59 -34.62
N GLU A 283 -1.24 -15.60 -35.49
CA GLU A 283 -0.20 -14.59 -35.32
C GLU A 283 -0.44 -13.64 -34.13
N ILE A 284 -1.69 -13.23 -33.86
CA ILE A 284 -2.04 -12.43 -32.69
C ILE A 284 -1.79 -13.21 -31.41
N ASN A 285 -2.26 -14.46 -31.32
CA ASN A 285 -1.99 -15.34 -30.17
C ASN A 285 -0.49 -15.59 -29.99
N ALA A 286 0.28 -15.70 -31.09
CA ALA A 286 1.73 -15.86 -31.00
C ALA A 286 2.37 -14.57 -30.46
N THR A 287 1.88 -13.43 -30.91
CA THR A 287 2.33 -12.12 -30.41
C THR A 287 2.02 -11.96 -28.92
N LEU A 288 0.82 -12.35 -28.46
CA LEU A 288 0.45 -12.37 -27.04
C LEU A 288 1.42 -13.25 -26.23
N MET A 289 1.66 -14.50 -26.66
CA MET A 289 2.61 -15.40 -25.99
C MET A 289 4.01 -14.79 -25.90
N TYR A 290 4.58 -14.35 -27.03
CA TYR A 290 5.95 -13.82 -27.05
C TYR A 290 6.08 -12.49 -26.33
N MET A 291 5.07 -11.63 -26.38
CA MET A 291 5.06 -10.39 -25.60
C MET A 291 5.02 -10.72 -24.11
N TYR A 292 4.19 -11.68 -23.69
CA TYR A 292 3.96 -12.00 -22.30
C TYR A 292 5.15 -12.71 -21.63
N THR A 293 5.73 -13.73 -22.29
CA THR A 293 6.82 -14.54 -21.71
C THR A 293 8.11 -14.58 -22.54
N GLY A 294 8.11 -14.12 -23.79
CA GLY A 294 9.27 -14.25 -24.68
C GLY A 294 10.34 -13.17 -24.48
N MET A 295 11.62 -13.55 -24.46
CA MET A 295 12.75 -12.60 -24.50
C MET A 295 12.92 -11.98 -25.89
N ALA A 296 12.61 -12.74 -26.93
CA ALA A 296 12.61 -12.32 -28.31
C ALA A 296 11.41 -12.94 -29.04
N MET A 297 11.04 -12.34 -30.16
CA MET A 297 9.89 -12.76 -30.96
C MET A 297 10.21 -12.72 -32.46
N PRO A 298 9.53 -13.53 -33.28
CA PRO A 298 9.63 -13.44 -34.74
C PRO A 298 9.31 -12.04 -35.26
N SER A 299 9.92 -11.62 -36.38
CA SER A 299 9.71 -10.27 -36.93
C SER A 299 8.25 -9.93 -37.18
N TYR A 300 7.44 -10.89 -37.65
CA TYR A 300 6.02 -10.66 -37.90
C TYR A 300 5.20 -10.45 -36.60
N CYS A 301 5.61 -11.06 -35.48
CA CYS A 301 5.02 -10.77 -34.17
C CYS A 301 5.46 -9.39 -33.68
N HIS A 302 6.74 -9.05 -33.88
CA HIS A 302 7.26 -7.73 -33.53
C HIS A 302 6.58 -6.61 -34.33
N GLU A 303 6.42 -6.76 -35.64
CA GLU A 303 5.72 -5.81 -36.50
C GLU A 303 4.27 -5.59 -36.05
N ARG A 304 3.60 -6.66 -35.60
CA ARG A 304 2.26 -6.58 -35.04
C ARG A 304 2.23 -5.81 -33.71
N LEU A 305 3.15 -6.13 -32.79
CA LEU A 305 3.28 -5.42 -31.52
C LEU A 305 3.62 -3.94 -31.74
N GLU A 306 4.55 -3.64 -32.64
CA GLU A 306 4.90 -2.27 -33.02
C GLU A 306 3.69 -1.52 -33.61
N GLY A 307 2.87 -2.20 -34.43
CA GLY A 307 1.61 -1.67 -34.93
C GLY A 307 0.66 -1.28 -33.80
N VAL A 308 0.50 -2.13 -32.79
CA VAL A 308 -0.32 -1.85 -31.59
C VAL A 308 0.24 -0.67 -30.80
N ILE A 309 1.56 -0.61 -30.58
CA ILE A 309 2.23 0.50 -29.88
C ILE A 309 1.97 1.84 -30.60
N ARG A 310 2.10 1.87 -31.93
CA ARG A 310 1.86 3.07 -32.75
C ARG A 310 0.39 3.48 -32.76
N ASP A 311 -0.53 2.51 -32.85
CA ASP A 311 -1.98 2.76 -32.77
C ASP A 311 -2.36 3.32 -31.38
N LEU A 312 -1.90 2.69 -30.29
CA LEU A 312 -2.10 3.18 -28.91
C LEU A 312 -1.58 4.60 -28.71
N ARG A 313 -0.36 4.89 -29.16
CA ARG A 313 0.21 6.24 -29.11
C ARG A 313 -0.70 7.25 -29.81
N GLY A 314 -1.24 6.90 -30.99
CA GLY A 314 -2.19 7.72 -31.73
C GLY A 314 -3.51 7.94 -30.98
N ARG A 315 -4.10 6.86 -30.47
CA ARG A 315 -5.36 6.87 -29.69
C ARG A 315 -5.26 7.70 -28.42
N LEU A 316 -4.18 7.55 -27.66
CA LEU A 316 -3.96 8.28 -26.41
C LEU A 316 -3.65 9.76 -26.64
N SER A 317 -3.13 10.11 -27.81
CA SER A 317 -2.88 11.51 -28.20
C SER A 317 -4.14 12.24 -28.68
N ALA A 318 -5.24 11.52 -28.95
CA ALA A 318 -6.51 12.13 -29.34
C ALA A 318 -7.19 12.84 -28.16
N ALA A 319 -8.04 13.83 -28.45
CA ALA A 319 -8.80 14.57 -27.45
C ALA A 319 -10.31 14.52 -27.77
N PRO A 320 -11.11 13.70 -27.04
CA PRO A 320 -10.70 12.72 -26.02
C PRO A 320 -9.95 11.51 -26.62
N PRO A 321 -9.25 10.71 -25.82
CA PRO A 321 -8.59 9.49 -26.28
C PRO A 321 -9.57 8.53 -26.99
N ASP A 322 -9.15 7.97 -28.13
CA ASP A 322 -9.96 7.05 -28.94
C ASP A 322 -9.75 5.58 -28.52
N LEU A 323 -10.29 5.20 -27.37
CA LEU A 323 -10.17 3.84 -26.81
C LEU A 323 -11.47 3.04 -26.99
N PRO A 324 -11.40 1.69 -26.99
CA PRO A 324 -12.60 0.85 -26.93
C PRO A 324 -13.54 1.26 -25.78
N PRO A 325 -14.87 1.18 -25.92
CA PRO A 325 -15.81 1.70 -24.91
C PRO A 325 -15.70 1.11 -23.49
N TRP A 326 -15.09 -0.07 -23.36
CA TRP A 326 -14.84 -0.76 -22.10
C TRP A 326 -13.49 -0.39 -21.47
N LEU A 327 -12.67 0.47 -22.10
CA LEU A 327 -11.31 0.80 -21.69
C LEU A 327 -11.14 2.31 -21.43
N HIS A 328 -10.56 2.67 -20.29
CA HIS A 328 -10.25 4.04 -19.92
C HIS A 328 -8.81 4.16 -19.38
N VAL A 329 -8.12 5.22 -19.76
CA VAL A 329 -6.83 5.62 -19.16
C VAL A 329 -7.01 7.01 -18.57
N VAL A 330 -6.73 7.15 -17.29
CA VAL A 330 -6.87 8.44 -16.60
C VAL A 330 -5.91 9.45 -17.22
N SER A 331 -6.39 10.66 -17.53
CA SER A 331 -5.63 11.65 -18.30
C SER A 331 -4.29 12.03 -17.66
N ASP A 332 -4.21 12.10 -16.32
CA ASP A 332 -2.96 12.35 -15.60
C ASP A 332 -1.88 11.27 -15.84
N SER A 333 -2.26 10.05 -16.25
CA SER A 333 -1.33 8.95 -16.55
C SER A 333 -0.84 8.93 -17.99
N ILE A 334 -1.55 9.58 -18.91
CA ILE A 334 -1.26 9.54 -20.35
C ILE A 334 0.15 10.08 -20.69
N PRO A 335 0.63 11.22 -20.13
CA PRO A 335 1.94 11.76 -20.49
C PRO A 335 3.11 10.80 -20.23
N GLU A 336 3.11 10.13 -19.06
CA GLU A 336 4.16 9.15 -18.71
C GLU A 336 4.09 7.91 -19.62
N VAL A 337 2.88 7.42 -19.90
CA VAL A 337 2.67 6.28 -20.80
C VAL A 337 3.14 6.61 -22.22
N LEU A 338 2.82 7.80 -22.74
CA LEU A 338 3.28 8.25 -24.06
C LEU A 338 4.80 8.28 -24.15
N GLN A 339 5.50 8.71 -23.09
CA GLN A 339 6.96 8.71 -23.04
C GLN A 339 7.54 7.30 -23.19
N THR A 340 6.94 6.30 -22.53
CA THR A 340 7.32 4.90 -22.70
C THR A 340 7.05 4.42 -24.13
N LEU A 341 5.86 4.68 -24.68
CA LEU A 341 5.52 4.24 -26.04
C LEU A 341 6.46 4.86 -27.09
N ASP A 342 6.79 6.14 -26.94
CA ASP A 342 7.76 6.83 -27.79
C ASP A 342 9.15 6.21 -27.69
N PHE A 343 9.58 5.85 -26.48
CA PHE A 343 10.84 5.13 -26.26
C PHE A 343 10.85 3.78 -26.99
N TRP A 344 9.79 2.98 -26.87
CA TRP A 344 9.69 1.69 -27.58
C TRP A 344 9.68 1.82 -29.10
N ILE A 345 9.08 2.88 -29.64
CA ILE A 345 9.06 3.16 -31.08
C ILE A 345 10.45 3.54 -31.61
N GLN A 346 11.22 4.28 -30.81
CA GLN A 346 12.49 4.87 -31.25
C GLN A 346 13.69 3.96 -30.97
N THR A 347 13.63 3.18 -29.90
CA THR A 347 14.77 2.36 -29.46
C THR A 347 14.98 1.16 -30.38
N THR A 348 16.24 0.87 -30.70
CA THR A 348 16.62 -0.31 -31.47
C THR A 348 17.47 -1.22 -30.59
N LYS A 349 17.06 -2.48 -30.43
CA LYS A 349 17.75 -3.47 -29.60
C LYS A 349 18.19 -4.68 -30.44
N SER A 350 19.34 -5.24 -30.10
CA SER A 350 19.94 -6.42 -30.72
C SER A 350 19.43 -7.70 -30.07
N THR A 351 18.87 -8.61 -30.88
CA THR A 351 18.46 -9.95 -30.44
C THR A 351 19.63 -10.72 -29.83
N LYS A 352 20.81 -10.63 -30.43
CA LYS A 352 22.02 -11.29 -29.91
C LYS A 352 22.38 -10.79 -28.50
N ARG A 353 22.34 -9.47 -28.27
CA ARG A 353 22.59 -8.91 -26.92
C ARG A 353 21.51 -9.37 -25.94
N MET A 354 20.23 -9.28 -26.32
CA MET A 354 19.12 -9.70 -25.48
C MET A 354 19.25 -11.16 -25.02
N LEU A 355 19.55 -12.09 -25.94
CA LEU A 355 19.73 -13.51 -25.62
C LEU A 355 21.00 -13.78 -24.81
N ALA A 356 22.03 -12.93 -24.91
CA ALA A 356 23.22 -13.02 -24.07
C ALA A 356 22.95 -12.60 -22.62
N HIS A 357 22.04 -11.64 -22.40
CA HIS A 357 21.59 -11.17 -21.08
C HIS A 357 20.49 -12.03 -20.43
N HIS A 358 20.04 -13.09 -21.12
CA HIS A 358 19.11 -14.06 -20.57
C HIS A 358 19.82 -15.37 -20.20
N GLU A 359 19.67 -15.84 -18.97
CA GLU A 359 20.12 -17.15 -18.52
C GLU A 359 18.91 -18.05 -18.28
N THR A 360 18.88 -19.21 -18.94
CA THR A 360 17.90 -20.28 -18.71
C THR A 360 18.34 -21.07 -17.48
N ALA A 361 18.41 -20.39 -16.34
CA ALA A 361 18.63 -21.06 -15.07
C ALA A 361 17.27 -21.60 -14.62
N SER A 362 17.10 -22.92 -14.63
CA SER A 362 16.19 -23.51 -13.65
C SER A 362 16.76 -23.11 -12.31
N GLU A 363 15.93 -22.48 -11.49
CA GLU A 363 16.28 -22.12 -10.13
C GLU A 363 17.02 -23.32 -9.48
N MET A 364 16.50 -24.54 -9.63
CA MET A 364 17.03 -25.77 -9.04
C MET A 364 18.31 -26.38 -9.67
N ASP A 365 18.78 -25.90 -10.83
CA ASP A 365 20.08 -26.32 -11.39
C ASP A 365 21.25 -25.60 -10.68
N SER A 366 20.95 -24.55 -9.90
CA SER A 366 21.86 -24.02 -8.90
C SER A 366 21.58 -24.73 -7.56
N PRO A 367 22.61 -25.27 -6.86
CA PRO A 367 22.49 -25.67 -5.44
C PRO A 367 22.01 -24.53 -4.53
N GLU A 368 21.97 -23.32 -5.09
CA GLU A 368 21.68 -22.06 -4.48
C GLU A 368 20.17 -21.80 -4.39
N SER A 369 19.30 -22.10 -5.37
CA SER A 369 17.84 -21.75 -5.41
C SER A 369 16.94 -22.19 -4.25
N ALA A 370 17.43 -23.04 -3.36
CA ALA A 370 17.06 -22.92 -1.95
C ALA A 370 17.51 -21.55 -1.34
N ALA A 371 17.53 -20.47 -2.15
CA ALA A 371 18.45 -19.34 -2.06
C ALA A 371 17.94 -18.38 -1.04
N MET A 372 16.68 -17.99 -1.10
CA MET A 372 16.15 -17.02 -0.15
C MET A 372 16.25 -17.52 1.29
N SER A 373 16.06 -18.81 1.57
CA SER A 373 16.27 -19.38 2.91
C SER A 373 17.75 -19.55 3.28
N ARG A 374 18.63 -19.89 2.32
CA ARG A 374 20.08 -20.13 2.53
C ARG A 374 20.97 -18.91 2.33
N LEU A 375 20.45 -17.79 1.85
CA LEU A 375 21.18 -16.54 1.65
C LEU A 375 21.73 -16.07 3.01
N PRO A 376 22.98 -15.58 3.04
CA PRO A 376 23.52 -14.94 4.23
C PRO A 376 22.60 -13.79 4.67
N GLY A 377 22.19 -13.81 5.95
CA GLY A 377 21.30 -12.79 6.52
C GLY A 377 19.82 -13.16 6.62
N THR A 378 19.37 -14.27 6.04
CA THR A 378 18.00 -14.76 6.21
C THR A 378 17.73 -15.20 7.65
N ASN A 379 16.52 -14.93 8.13
CA ASN A 379 16.07 -15.29 9.47
C ASN A 379 16.17 -16.82 9.71
N PRO A 380 16.82 -17.27 10.80
CA PRO A 380 16.97 -18.70 11.10
C PRO A 380 15.66 -19.45 11.29
N GLU A 381 14.65 -18.81 11.91
CA GLU A 381 13.35 -19.46 12.13
C GLU A 381 12.57 -19.62 10.82
N PHE A 382 12.64 -18.62 9.94
CA PHE A 382 12.11 -18.75 8.57
C PHE A 382 12.76 -19.91 7.83
N ARG A 383 14.11 -19.97 7.86
CA ARG A 383 14.86 -21.07 7.24
C ARG A 383 14.41 -22.43 7.76
N LYS A 384 14.32 -22.58 9.08
CA LYS A 384 13.89 -23.82 9.73
C LYS A 384 12.46 -24.21 9.32
N LYS A 385 11.54 -23.24 9.24
CA LYS A 385 10.16 -23.48 8.79
C LYS A 385 10.10 -23.90 7.32
N VAL A 386 10.87 -23.25 6.44
CA VAL A 386 11.01 -23.66 5.04
C VAL A 386 11.57 -25.08 4.94
N GLU A 387 12.66 -25.39 5.64
CA GLU A 387 13.26 -26.73 5.67
C GLU A 387 12.28 -27.79 6.17
N SER A 388 11.50 -27.47 7.21
CA SER A 388 10.46 -28.34 7.75
C SER A 388 9.32 -28.59 6.74
N ASN A 389 8.87 -27.55 6.03
CA ASN A 389 7.84 -27.69 5.00
C ASN A 389 8.33 -28.57 3.84
N ILE A 390 9.56 -28.32 3.36
CA ILE A 390 10.21 -29.15 2.34
C ILE A 390 10.30 -30.61 2.80
N ALA A 391 10.73 -30.86 4.03
CA ALA A 391 10.83 -32.20 4.58
C ALA A 391 9.46 -32.90 4.67
N SER A 392 8.42 -32.17 5.10
CA SER A 392 7.04 -32.67 5.16
C SER A 392 6.50 -33.02 3.78
N ASP A 393 6.71 -32.16 2.78
CA ASP A 393 6.27 -32.41 1.40
C ASP A 393 6.98 -33.63 0.82
N ARG A 394 8.31 -33.74 1.02
CA ARG A 394 9.08 -34.91 0.59
C ARG A 394 8.61 -36.20 1.25
N GLU A 395 8.28 -36.17 2.53
CA GLU A 395 7.75 -37.34 3.24
C GLU A 395 6.35 -37.71 2.74
N ALA A 396 5.48 -36.74 2.48
CA ALA A 396 4.17 -37.00 1.89
C ALA A 396 4.29 -37.68 0.52
N LEU A 397 5.23 -37.24 -0.32
CA LEU A 397 5.54 -37.85 -1.61
C LEU A 397 6.10 -39.27 -1.46
N ARG A 398 7.00 -39.47 -0.49
CA ARG A 398 7.53 -40.79 -0.16
C ARG A 398 6.39 -41.75 0.20
N GLN A 399 5.50 -41.35 1.09
CA GLN A 399 4.35 -42.16 1.48
C GLN A 399 3.38 -42.40 0.32
N GLN A 400 3.17 -41.42 -0.55
CA GLN A 400 2.33 -41.57 -1.73
C GLN A 400 2.91 -42.63 -2.69
N LEU A 401 4.21 -42.62 -2.95
CA LEU A 401 4.88 -43.59 -3.82
C LEU A 401 4.88 -45.00 -3.23
N LEU A 402 5.18 -45.12 -1.93
CA LEU A 402 5.21 -46.43 -1.26
C LEU A 402 3.82 -47.08 -1.21
N ASN A 403 2.76 -46.27 -1.10
CA ASN A 403 1.38 -46.74 -0.99
C ASN A 403 0.62 -46.74 -2.32
N ALA A 404 1.22 -46.29 -3.42
CA ALA A 404 0.58 -46.24 -4.72
C ALA A 404 0.11 -47.64 -5.17
N THR A 405 -1.09 -47.73 -5.72
CA THR A 405 -1.64 -48.94 -6.36
C THR A 405 -0.97 -49.21 -7.71
N ASP A 406 -1.08 -50.43 -8.24
CA ASP A 406 -0.48 -50.77 -9.54
C ASP A 406 -1.08 -49.92 -10.68
N GLU A 407 -2.36 -49.56 -10.57
CA GLU A 407 -3.04 -48.65 -11.49
C GLU A 407 -2.48 -47.22 -11.41
N GLU A 408 -2.16 -46.74 -10.21
CA GLU A 408 -1.55 -45.42 -9.99
C GLU A 408 -0.10 -45.36 -10.48
N LEU A 409 0.67 -46.43 -10.27
CA LEU A 409 2.03 -46.56 -10.80
C LEU A 409 2.04 -46.62 -12.33
N GLY A 410 1.07 -47.33 -12.94
CA GLY A 410 0.87 -47.33 -14.39
C GLY A 410 0.50 -45.96 -14.94
N LYS A 411 -0.42 -45.23 -14.28
CA LYS A 411 -0.77 -43.85 -14.65
C LYS A 411 0.38 -42.86 -14.47
N GLY A 412 1.28 -43.11 -13.53
CA GLY A 412 2.48 -42.32 -13.27
C GLY A 412 3.64 -42.57 -14.24
N GLY A 413 3.51 -43.54 -15.16
CA GLY A 413 4.58 -43.90 -16.10
C GLY A 413 5.71 -44.74 -15.49
N PHE A 414 5.53 -45.27 -14.28
CA PHE A 414 6.50 -46.15 -13.62
C PHE A 414 6.37 -47.62 -14.05
N LEU A 415 5.23 -47.97 -14.67
CA LEU A 415 4.87 -49.34 -15.08
C LEU A 415 4.49 -49.34 -16.58
N ASN A 416 5.30 -49.96 -17.42
CA ASN A 416 5.01 -50.16 -18.85
C ASN A 416 4.24 -51.46 -19.09
N GLU A 417 3.55 -51.58 -20.24
CA GLU A 417 2.85 -52.81 -20.63
C GLU A 417 3.80 -54.01 -20.63
N GLY A 418 3.51 -55.00 -19.76
CA GLY A 418 4.28 -56.25 -19.64
C GLY A 418 5.36 -56.28 -18.55
N GLN A 419 5.59 -55.19 -17.80
CA GLN A 419 6.49 -55.21 -16.64
C GLN A 419 5.83 -55.83 -15.40
N ASP A 420 6.62 -56.58 -14.60
CA ASP A 420 6.19 -57.14 -13.32
C ASP A 420 5.99 -56.02 -12.28
N PRO A 421 4.76 -55.78 -11.77
CA PRO A 421 4.49 -54.76 -10.77
C PRO A 421 5.29 -54.93 -9.48
N GLN A 422 5.63 -56.16 -9.12
CA GLN A 422 6.37 -56.44 -7.89
C GLN A 422 7.83 -56.02 -7.99
N TYR A 423 8.46 -56.26 -9.14
CA TYR A 423 9.81 -55.76 -9.47
C TYR A 423 9.86 -54.22 -9.44
N VAL A 424 8.86 -53.55 -10.02
CA VAL A 424 8.80 -52.08 -10.04
C VAL A 424 8.66 -51.50 -8.64
N ARG A 425 7.86 -52.13 -7.76
CA ARG A 425 7.73 -51.71 -6.35
C ARG A 425 9.03 -51.89 -5.58
N GLU A 426 9.75 -52.98 -5.79
CA GLU A 426 11.07 -53.20 -5.19
C GLU A 426 12.07 -52.14 -5.69
N TYR A 427 12.10 -51.87 -7.00
CA TYR A 427 12.95 -50.84 -7.58
C TYR A 427 12.66 -49.43 -7.04
N ILE A 428 11.37 -49.05 -6.91
CA ILE A 428 10.95 -47.78 -6.31
C ILE A 428 11.37 -47.74 -4.84
N ARG A 429 11.25 -48.83 -4.09
CA ARG A 429 11.64 -48.88 -2.67
C ARG A 429 13.16 -48.70 -2.52
N ASP A 430 13.95 -49.32 -3.38
CA ASP A 430 15.41 -49.25 -3.35
C ASP A 430 15.95 -47.87 -3.77
N HIS A 431 15.20 -47.14 -4.62
CA HIS A 431 15.57 -45.82 -5.13
C HIS A 431 14.60 -44.71 -4.68
N ILE A 432 13.90 -44.92 -3.56
CA ILE A 432 12.76 -44.07 -3.15
C ILE A 432 13.17 -42.60 -3.00
N ASP A 433 14.38 -42.34 -2.52
CA ASP A 433 14.88 -40.98 -2.32
C ASP A 433 15.18 -40.26 -3.63
N GLU A 434 15.69 -40.99 -4.64
CA GLU A 434 15.94 -40.47 -5.98
C GLU A 434 14.62 -40.15 -6.69
N PHE A 435 13.62 -41.03 -6.54
CA PHE A 435 12.27 -40.77 -7.05
C PHE A 435 11.63 -39.60 -6.33
N VAL A 436 11.62 -39.57 -5.00
CA VAL A 436 11.07 -38.43 -4.25
C VAL A 436 11.77 -37.14 -4.64
N ASP A 437 13.10 -37.12 -4.81
CA ASP A 437 13.84 -35.93 -5.22
C ASP A 437 13.50 -35.48 -6.65
N THR A 438 13.47 -36.42 -7.59
CA THR A 438 13.13 -36.15 -9.00
C THR A 438 11.71 -35.63 -9.12
N ILE A 439 10.77 -36.24 -8.39
CA ILE A 439 9.38 -35.84 -8.47
C ILE A 439 9.19 -34.52 -7.70
N TYR A 440 9.79 -34.33 -6.52
CA TYR A 440 9.87 -33.03 -5.81
C TYR A 440 10.38 -31.89 -6.68
N LYS A 441 11.42 -32.14 -7.48
CA LYS A 441 11.95 -31.16 -8.44
C LYS A 441 11.01 -30.87 -9.62
N SER A 442 10.11 -31.79 -9.98
CA SER A 442 9.10 -31.59 -11.02
C SER A 442 7.74 -31.11 -10.50
N TYR A 443 7.58 -30.91 -9.18
CA TYR A 443 6.31 -30.60 -8.51
C TYR A 443 6.00 -29.11 -8.31
N ARG A 444 6.87 -28.16 -8.72
CA ARG A 444 6.62 -26.72 -8.52
C ARG A 444 6.09 -26.07 -9.81
N GLY A 445 4.78 -25.80 -9.81
CA GLY A 445 4.04 -25.20 -10.93
C GLY A 445 3.27 -26.25 -11.74
N GLY A 446 2.23 -25.85 -12.48
CA GLY A 446 1.54 -26.72 -13.45
C GLY A 446 2.45 -27.42 -14.47
N LYS A 447 1.85 -28.06 -15.48
CA LYS A 447 2.59 -28.96 -16.38
C LYS A 447 3.66 -28.18 -17.17
N VAL A 448 4.92 -28.59 -17.03
CA VAL A 448 6.03 -28.05 -17.84
C VAL A 448 6.24 -28.93 -19.09
N PRO A 449 6.30 -28.35 -20.29
CA PRO A 449 6.56 -29.11 -21.50
C PRO A 449 8.05 -29.46 -21.63
N LEU A 450 8.43 -30.62 -21.08
CA LEU A 450 9.82 -31.11 -20.95
C LEU A 450 10.65 -31.01 -22.23
N PHE A 451 10.06 -31.31 -23.40
CA PHE A 451 10.79 -31.23 -24.68
C PHE A 451 11.03 -29.78 -25.12
N GLU A 452 10.08 -28.89 -24.87
CA GLU A 452 10.26 -27.47 -25.20
C GLU A 452 11.27 -26.80 -24.27
N GLU A 453 11.40 -27.28 -23.03
CA GLU A 453 12.47 -26.82 -22.14
C GLU A 453 13.86 -27.13 -22.72
N ASN A 454 14.07 -28.33 -23.26
CA ASN A 454 15.30 -28.68 -23.97
C ASN A 454 15.55 -27.77 -25.19
N TRP A 455 14.49 -27.47 -25.95
CA TRP A 455 14.56 -26.49 -27.04
C TRP A 455 14.97 -25.10 -26.52
N TYR A 456 14.34 -24.64 -25.44
CA TYR A 456 14.54 -23.31 -24.89
C TYR A 456 15.94 -23.15 -24.29
N ARG A 457 16.51 -24.19 -23.67
CA ARG A 457 17.91 -24.20 -23.21
C ARG A 457 18.90 -23.96 -24.35
N LEU A 458 18.62 -24.50 -25.54
CA LEU A 458 19.50 -24.35 -26.72
C LEU A 458 19.33 -23.01 -27.43
N PHE A 459 18.10 -22.53 -27.57
CA PHE A 459 17.77 -21.39 -28.44
C PHE A 459 17.30 -20.13 -27.72
N LYS A 460 16.99 -20.22 -26.42
CA LYS A 460 16.51 -19.12 -25.55
C LYS A 460 15.24 -18.41 -26.05
N VAL A 461 14.43 -19.10 -26.85
CA VAL A 461 13.16 -18.61 -27.40
C VAL A 461 12.14 -19.74 -27.44
N PHE A 462 10.86 -19.42 -27.25
CA PHE A 462 9.77 -20.40 -27.33
C PHE A 462 9.56 -20.90 -28.76
N LEU A 463 9.17 -22.16 -28.90
CA LEU A 463 8.94 -22.78 -30.19
C LEU A 463 7.63 -22.24 -30.80
N PRO A 464 7.63 -21.74 -32.06
CA PRO A 464 6.41 -21.31 -32.71
C PRO A 464 5.40 -22.47 -32.89
N PRO A 465 4.09 -22.16 -32.94
CA PRO A 465 3.07 -23.15 -33.30
C PRO A 465 3.33 -23.73 -34.69
N ALA A 466 2.81 -24.94 -34.94
CA ALA A 466 3.10 -25.72 -36.14
C ALA A 466 2.79 -24.95 -37.45
N GLU A 467 1.74 -24.13 -37.44
CA GLU A 467 1.30 -23.27 -38.54
C GLU A 467 2.33 -22.20 -38.91
N LEU A 468 3.10 -21.71 -37.92
CA LEU A 468 4.11 -20.67 -38.10
C LEU A 468 5.53 -21.22 -38.20
N ARG A 469 5.79 -22.42 -37.66
CA ARG A 469 7.13 -23.00 -37.54
C ARG A 469 7.86 -23.16 -38.87
N LYS A 470 7.12 -23.44 -39.96
CA LYS A 470 7.68 -23.56 -41.33
C LYS A 470 8.35 -22.27 -41.84
N ARG A 471 8.06 -21.12 -41.23
CA ARG A 471 8.70 -19.83 -41.54
C ARG A 471 10.12 -19.73 -40.99
N HIS A 472 10.56 -20.72 -40.20
CA HIS A 472 11.82 -20.69 -39.47
C HIS A 472 12.76 -21.80 -39.95
N PHE A 473 13.88 -21.39 -40.54
CA PHE A 473 14.84 -22.31 -41.11
C PHE A 473 15.45 -23.23 -40.04
N GLY A 474 15.39 -24.54 -40.28
CA GLY A 474 16.00 -25.56 -39.42
C GLY A 474 15.19 -25.94 -38.18
N PHE A 475 14.08 -25.25 -37.87
CA PHE A 475 13.31 -25.47 -36.64
C PHE A 475 12.66 -26.84 -36.59
N ASP A 476 11.98 -27.28 -37.66
CA ASP A 476 11.33 -28.61 -37.71
C ASP A 476 12.33 -29.76 -37.58
N ALA A 477 13.51 -29.62 -38.21
CA ALA A 477 14.56 -30.62 -38.15
C ALA A 477 15.16 -30.73 -36.74
N ALA A 478 15.47 -29.60 -36.11
CA ALA A 478 16.02 -29.56 -34.75
C ALA A 478 14.98 -30.03 -33.73
N TRP A 479 13.72 -29.64 -33.88
CA TRP A 479 12.63 -30.10 -33.01
C TRP A 479 12.43 -31.61 -33.09
N LYS A 480 12.53 -32.19 -34.29
CA LYS A 480 12.47 -33.65 -34.47
C LYS A 480 13.62 -34.36 -33.76
N GLU A 481 14.84 -33.83 -33.82
CA GLU A 481 15.98 -34.41 -33.09
C GLU A 481 15.75 -34.41 -31.57
N ILE A 482 15.19 -33.33 -31.01
CA ILE A 482 14.82 -33.23 -29.59
C ILE A 482 13.73 -34.25 -29.22
N LEU A 483 12.68 -34.37 -30.03
CA LEU A 483 11.62 -35.35 -29.81
C LEU A 483 12.12 -36.81 -29.88
N ASP A 484 13.08 -37.07 -30.76
CA ASP A 484 13.74 -38.39 -30.88
C ASP A 484 14.74 -38.66 -29.72
N GLY A 485 14.90 -37.72 -28.78
CA GLY A 485 15.86 -37.82 -27.67
C GLY A 485 17.33 -37.74 -28.10
N ARG A 486 17.61 -37.21 -29.29
CA ARG A 486 18.97 -37.05 -29.83
C ARG A 486 19.52 -35.65 -29.54
N GLU A 487 20.85 -35.56 -29.41
CA GLU A 487 21.51 -34.25 -29.44
C GLU A 487 21.29 -33.58 -30.80
N VAL A 488 20.97 -32.29 -30.76
CA VAL A 488 20.76 -31.50 -31.98
C VAL A 488 22.08 -31.34 -32.73
N ASN A 489 22.08 -31.56 -34.04
CA ASN A 489 23.29 -31.43 -34.84
C ASN A 489 23.92 -30.03 -34.67
N PRO A 490 25.22 -29.90 -34.32
CA PRO A 490 25.83 -28.60 -34.03
C PRO A 490 25.75 -27.59 -35.19
N GLY A 491 25.88 -28.07 -36.43
CA GLY A 491 25.75 -27.22 -37.62
C GLY A 491 24.32 -26.76 -37.88
N LEU A 492 23.32 -27.58 -37.54
CA LEU A 492 21.91 -27.21 -37.57
C LEU A 492 21.58 -26.20 -36.48
N GLN A 493 22.04 -26.45 -35.25
CA GLN A 493 21.89 -25.54 -34.11
C GLN A 493 22.48 -24.16 -34.42
N GLN A 494 23.71 -24.10 -34.95
CA GLN A 494 24.35 -22.84 -35.31
C GLN A 494 23.56 -22.05 -36.36
N LYS A 495 23.04 -22.73 -37.39
CA LYS A 495 22.21 -22.09 -38.43
C LYS A 495 20.86 -21.60 -37.89
N ALA A 496 20.21 -22.39 -37.03
CA ALA A 496 18.96 -21.99 -36.39
C ALA A 496 19.17 -20.79 -35.45
N MET A 497 20.26 -20.76 -34.67
CA MET A 497 20.61 -19.61 -33.84
C MET A 497 20.92 -18.37 -34.68
N ALA A 498 21.68 -18.50 -35.77
CA ALA A 498 21.93 -17.39 -36.69
C ALA A 498 20.64 -16.86 -37.35
N HIS A 499 19.67 -17.74 -37.65
CA HIS A 499 18.33 -17.34 -38.10
C HIS A 499 17.59 -16.55 -37.02
N ILE A 500 17.65 -16.96 -35.75
CA ILE A 500 17.07 -16.22 -34.63
C ILE A 500 17.72 -14.84 -34.50
N GLU A 501 19.04 -14.77 -34.39
CA GLU A 501 19.77 -13.51 -34.21
C GLU A 501 19.51 -12.49 -35.33
N SER A 502 19.24 -12.95 -36.56
CA SER A 502 19.05 -12.09 -37.73
C SER A 502 17.59 -11.77 -38.07
N LYS A 503 16.64 -12.68 -37.80
CA LYS A 503 15.22 -12.54 -38.20
C LYS A 503 14.27 -12.29 -37.04
N TRP A 504 14.70 -12.48 -35.80
CA TRP A 504 13.90 -12.19 -34.62
C TRP A 504 14.27 -10.83 -34.06
N LYS A 505 13.40 -10.29 -33.21
CA LYS A 505 13.58 -9.01 -32.53
C LYS A 505 13.40 -9.18 -31.02
N PRO A 506 14.12 -8.41 -30.18
CA PRO A 506 13.87 -8.40 -28.75
C PRO A 506 12.43 -8.01 -28.45
N ASN A 507 11.88 -8.56 -27.37
CA ASN A 507 10.61 -8.09 -26.84
C ASN A 507 10.80 -6.70 -26.23
N ILE A 508 10.40 -5.68 -27.00
CA ILE A 508 10.69 -4.28 -26.65
C ILE A 508 10.01 -3.82 -25.35
N THR A 509 8.90 -4.47 -24.99
CA THR A 509 8.13 -4.14 -23.78
C THR A 509 8.80 -4.62 -22.48
N LEU A 510 9.96 -5.27 -22.56
CA LEU A 510 10.81 -5.60 -21.41
C LEU A 510 11.80 -4.47 -21.05
N PHE A 511 11.86 -3.41 -21.84
CA PHE A 511 12.76 -2.27 -21.65
C PHE A 511 11.98 -1.07 -21.13
N ASP A 512 12.52 -0.36 -20.15
CA ASP A 512 12.02 0.93 -19.66
C ASP A 512 13.04 2.04 -19.91
N LEU A 513 12.66 3.28 -19.62
CA LEU A 513 13.47 4.48 -19.89
C LEU A 513 14.86 4.42 -19.24
N LYS A 514 15.03 3.70 -18.13
CA LYS A 514 16.34 3.52 -17.47
C LYS A 514 17.36 2.83 -18.38
N CYS A 515 16.92 2.03 -19.35
CA CYS A 515 17.81 1.36 -20.30
C CYS A 515 18.50 2.35 -21.25
N ALA A 516 18.03 3.60 -21.33
CA ALA A 516 18.67 4.69 -22.07
C ALA A 516 19.39 5.70 -21.16
N ASP A 517 19.45 5.44 -19.85
CA ASP A 517 20.09 6.34 -18.89
C ASP A 517 21.61 6.07 -18.82
N PRO A 518 22.47 7.03 -19.22
CA PRO A 518 23.93 6.89 -19.17
C PRO A 518 24.48 6.71 -17.74
N MET A 519 23.72 7.09 -16.70
CA MET A 519 24.09 6.87 -15.30
C MET A 519 23.89 5.42 -14.87
N VAL A 520 22.95 4.71 -15.49
CA VAL A 520 22.66 3.29 -15.21
C VAL A 520 23.45 2.39 -16.16
N TYR A 521 23.47 2.72 -17.45
CA TYR A 521 24.17 2.01 -18.50
C TYR A 521 25.08 2.97 -19.26
N ALA A 522 26.40 2.82 -19.11
CA ALA A 522 27.38 3.81 -19.61
C ALA A 522 27.31 4.09 -21.14
N ASP A 523 26.79 3.17 -21.94
CA ASP A 523 26.60 3.31 -23.39
C ASP A 523 25.21 3.86 -23.78
N ALA A 524 24.34 4.11 -22.81
CA ALA A 524 22.92 4.43 -23.01
C ALA A 524 22.16 3.42 -23.90
N ASP A 525 22.66 2.18 -24.00
CA ASP A 525 22.02 1.06 -24.71
C ASP A 525 21.93 -0.17 -23.79
N GLY A 526 21.34 0.02 -22.62
CA GLY A 526 21.19 -0.98 -21.58
C GLY A 526 20.29 -2.15 -21.97
N TYR A 527 20.60 -3.32 -21.42
CA TYR A 527 19.78 -4.53 -21.48
C TYR A 527 19.50 -5.00 -20.05
N PRO A 528 18.25 -5.35 -19.73
CA PRO A 528 17.91 -5.97 -18.45
C PRO A 528 18.50 -7.39 -18.38
N ASP A 529 19.05 -7.75 -17.22
CA ASP A 529 19.51 -9.11 -16.94
C ASP A 529 18.31 -9.98 -16.51
N PHE A 530 18.00 -11.01 -17.29
CA PHE A 530 16.90 -11.95 -16.99
C PHE A 530 17.46 -13.31 -16.61
N LYS A 531 17.57 -13.56 -15.31
CA LYS A 531 17.95 -14.86 -14.73
C LYS A 531 16.71 -15.48 -14.09
N MET A 532 15.84 -16.04 -14.93
CA MET A 532 14.56 -16.58 -14.48
C MET A 532 14.15 -17.80 -15.30
N ASP A 533 13.44 -18.73 -14.66
CA ASP A 533 12.80 -19.84 -15.35
C ASP A 533 11.46 -19.39 -15.95
N MET A 534 11.45 -19.22 -17.27
CA MET A 534 10.24 -18.83 -18.00
C MET A 534 9.12 -19.87 -17.91
N PHE A 535 9.46 -21.15 -17.67
CA PHE A 535 8.46 -22.21 -17.56
C PHE A 535 7.69 -22.16 -16.25
N THR A 536 8.19 -21.50 -15.21
CA THR A 536 7.42 -21.24 -13.99
C THR A 536 6.14 -20.45 -14.30
N THR A 537 6.25 -19.42 -15.15
CA THR A 537 5.07 -18.67 -15.61
C THR A 537 4.11 -19.53 -16.41
N ILE A 538 4.63 -20.34 -17.35
CA ILE A 538 3.83 -21.28 -18.15
C ILE A 538 3.09 -22.27 -17.25
N ALA A 539 3.76 -22.74 -16.21
CA ALA A 539 3.23 -23.67 -15.24
C ALA A 539 2.05 -23.05 -14.45
N SER A 540 2.16 -21.81 -13.99
CA SER A 540 1.06 -21.08 -13.33
C SER A 540 -0.13 -20.84 -14.27
N LEU A 541 0.12 -20.54 -15.56
CA LEU A 541 -0.94 -20.41 -16.56
C LEU A 541 -1.67 -21.75 -16.80
N ASP A 542 -0.94 -22.87 -16.88
CA ASP A 542 -1.53 -24.20 -17.06
C ASP A 542 -2.37 -24.62 -15.84
N GLN A 543 -1.88 -24.36 -14.63
CA GLN A 543 -2.63 -24.60 -13.40
C GLN A 543 -3.96 -23.84 -13.41
N PHE A 544 -3.94 -22.57 -13.82
CA PHE A 544 -5.15 -21.78 -13.99
C PHE A 544 -6.07 -22.34 -15.08
N ASN A 545 -5.55 -22.72 -16.25
CA ASN A 545 -6.36 -23.27 -17.33
C ASN A 545 -7.09 -24.56 -16.93
N ARG A 546 -6.46 -25.40 -16.10
CA ARG A 546 -7.04 -26.67 -15.64
C ARG A 546 -8.01 -26.53 -14.47
N ARG A 547 -8.17 -25.33 -13.88
CA ARG A 547 -8.95 -25.09 -12.65
C ARG A 547 -10.39 -25.61 -12.66
N ASN A 548 -11.00 -25.72 -13.85
CA ASN A 548 -12.38 -26.17 -14.02
C ASN A 548 -12.51 -27.59 -14.59
N GLY A 549 -11.40 -28.27 -14.86
CA GLY A 549 -11.38 -29.61 -15.47
C GLY A 549 -11.43 -30.73 -14.42
N PRO A 550 -11.74 -31.99 -14.83
CA PRO A 550 -11.63 -33.16 -13.96
C PRO A 550 -10.19 -33.39 -13.46
N ASP A 551 -9.22 -32.81 -14.16
CA ASP A 551 -7.79 -32.88 -13.85
C ASP A 551 -7.32 -31.69 -12.97
N ALA A 552 -8.23 -30.87 -12.41
CA ALA A 552 -7.88 -29.70 -11.59
C ALA A 552 -7.05 -30.06 -10.35
N GLN A 553 -7.30 -31.24 -9.76
CA GLN A 553 -6.53 -31.77 -8.62
C GLN A 553 -5.32 -32.61 -9.04
N GLN A 554 -5.17 -32.91 -10.34
CA GLN A 554 -4.06 -33.72 -10.82
C GLN A 554 -2.78 -32.89 -10.82
N ARG A 555 -1.85 -33.31 -9.95
CA ARG A 555 -0.52 -32.69 -9.78
C ARG A 555 0.51 -33.16 -10.80
N ILE A 556 0.23 -34.24 -11.55
CA ILE A 556 1.19 -34.89 -12.44
C ILE A 556 0.54 -35.22 -13.77
N ARG A 557 1.00 -34.58 -14.86
CA ARG A 557 1.21 -35.20 -16.18
C ARG A 557 2.23 -34.38 -16.97
N SER A 558 3.39 -34.93 -17.28
CA SER A 558 4.16 -34.44 -18.43
C SER A 558 3.43 -34.87 -19.70
N ASN A 559 3.18 -33.94 -20.63
CA ASN A 559 2.66 -34.28 -21.94
C ASN A 559 3.73 -33.93 -22.99
N PRO A 560 4.34 -34.92 -23.66
CA PRO A 560 5.35 -34.69 -24.70
C PRO A 560 4.90 -33.73 -25.81
N ASN A 561 3.59 -33.62 -26.04
CA ASN A 561 2.99 -32.81 -27.09
C ASN A 561 2.49 -31.43 -26.61
N MET A 562 2.63 -31.12 -25.32
CA MET A 562 2.28 -29.80 -24.81
C MET A 562 3.39 -28.82 -25.12
N LEU A 563 3.05 -27.61 -25.58
CA LEU A 563 3.95 -26.48 -25.74
C LEU A 563 3.42 -25.30 -24.92
N ALA A 564 4.31 -24.38 -24.54
CA ALA A 564 3.98 -23.07 -23.96
C ALA A 564 2.93 -22.34 -24.79
N TRP A 565 3.00 -22.50 -26.12
CA TRP A 565 1.97 -22.09 -27.06
C TRP A 565 0.57 -22.54 -26.65
N ASN A 566 0.36 -23.84 -26.39
CA ASN A 566 -0.97 -24.37 -26.11
C ASN A 566 -1.53 -23.77 -24.81
N THR A 567 -0.68 -23.62 -23.80
CA THR A 567 -1.04 -23.03 -22.51
C THR A 567 -1.41 -21.56 -22.65
N CYS A 568 -0.54 -20.75 -23.24
CA CYS A 568 -0.78 -19.33 -23.43
C CYS A 568 -2.00 -19.09 -24.33
N ASN A 569 -2.13 -19.84 -25.43
CA ASN A 569 -3.29 -19.74 -26.32
C ASN A 569 -4.59 -20.03 -25.58
N THR A 570 -4.63 -21.07 -24.74
CA THR A 570 -5.83 -21.39 -23.95
C THR A 570 -6.18 -20.26 -22.98
N PHE A 571 -5.19 -19.71 -22.28
CA PHE A 571 -5.38 -18.63 -21.32
C PHE A 571 -5.89 -17.34 -21.98
N PHE A 572 -5.24 -16.91 -23.08
CA PHE A 572 -5.62 -15.67 -23.76
C PHE A 572 -6.92 -15.79 -24.54
N GLU A 573 -7.25 -16.94 -25.13
CA GLU A 573 -8.55 -17.16 -25.74
C GLU A 573 -9.67 -17.10 -24.69
N GLU A 574 -9.47 -17.68 -23.51
CA GLU A 574 -10.44 -17.56 -22.42
C GLU A 574 -10.65 -16.09 -22.00
N ALA A 575 -9.56 -15.34 -21.81
CA ALA A 575 -9.62 -13.93 -21.47
C ALA A 575 -10.27 -13.07 -22.57
N ALA A 576 -9.96 -13.34 -23.84
CA ALA A 576 -10.56 -12.64 -24.98
C ALA A 576 -12.06 -12.90 -25.09
N ILE A 577 -12.50 -14.16 -24.93
CA ILE A 577 -13.92 -14.52 -24.89
C ILE A 577 -14.63 -13.81 -23.72
N ALA A 578 -13.99 -13.74 -22.55
CA ALA A 578 -14.55 -13.05 -21.40
C ALA A 578 -14.69 -11.53 -21.66
N LEU A 579 -13.67 -10.91 -22.27
CA LEU A 579 -13.68 -9.50 -22.65
C LEU A 579 -14.82 -9.18 -23.64
N GLU A 580 -15.02 -10.01 -24.66
CA GLU A 580 -16.11 -9.85 -25.62
C GLU A 580 -17.48 -10.04 -24.96
N ALA A 581 -17.64 -11.10 -24.16
CA ALA A 581 -18.90 -11.45 -23.53
C ALA A 581 -19.37 -10.42 -22.49
N LEU A 582 -18.43 -9.79 -21.78
CA LEU A 582 -18.72 -8.81 -20.73
C LEU A 582 -18.64 -7.36 -21.23
N GLY A 583 -18.13 -7.08 -22.43
CA GLY A 583 -17.74 -5.73 -22.86
C GLY A 583 -18.82 -4.65 -22.73
N SER A 584 -20.11 -4.99 -22.82
CA SER A 584 -21.22 -4.02 -22.62
C SER A 584 -21.52 -3.68 -21.15
N CYS A 585 -20.99 -4.46 -20.21
CA CYS A 585 -21.18 -4.33 -18.77
C CYS A 585 -19.85 -4.36 -17.99
N LEU A 586 -18.76 -3.98 -18.65
CA LEU A 586 -17.41 -3.98 -18.13
C LEU A 586 -16.75 -2.63 -18.38
N MET A 587 -16.06 -2.11 -17.37
CA MET A 587 -15.11 -1.01 -17.49
C MET A 587 -13.75 -1.45 -16.96
N ILE A 588 -12.70 -1.27 -17.74
CA ILE A 588 -11.30 -1.45 -17.34
C ILE A 588 -10.64 -0.07 -17.34
N GLU A 589 -10.11 0.32 -16.20
CA GLU A 589 -9.46 1.59 -15.98
C GLU A 589 -7.99 1.38 -15.65
N LEU A 590 -7.10 2.18 -16.24
CA LEU A 590 -5.66 2.16 -15.92
C LEU A 590 -5.18 3.49 -15.33
N ILE A 591 -4.36 3.40 -14.30
CA ILE A 591 -3.77 4.52 -13.56
C ILE A 591 -2.28 4.27 -13.32
N CYS A 592 -1.43 5.19 -13.78
CA CYS A 592 -0.03 5.27 -13.39
C CYS A 592 0.08 6.15 -12.13
N GLY A 593 0.42 5.57 -10.98
CA GLY A 593 0.49 6.28 -9.71
C GLY A 593 0.80 5.41 -8.49
N GLY A 594 1.03 6.04 -7.34
CA GLY A 594 1.23 5.33 -6.08
C GLY A 594 -0.09 4.83 -5.50
N LEU A 595 -0.19 3.55 -5.13
CA LEU A 595 -1.42 2.91 -4.65
C LEU A 595 -2.13 3.72 -3.56
N SER A 596 -1.38 4.14 -2.54
CA SER A 596 -1.97 4.79 -1.36
C SER A 596 -2.33 6.25 -1.63
N GLU A 597 -1.48 6.95 -2.40
CA GLU A 597 -1.71 8.32 -2.82
C GLU A 597 -2.94 8.42 -3.73
N GLU A 598 -3.09 7.56 -4.73
CA GLU A 598 -4.27 7.59 -5.60
C GLU A 598 -5.55 7.23 -4.85
N LEU A 599 -5.54 6.24 -3.96
CA LEU A 599 -6.71 5.91 -3.15
C LEU A 599 -7.09 7.03 -2.16
N ALA A 600 -6.10 7.72 -1.60
CA ALA A 600 -6.33 8.91 -0.78
C ALA A 600 -6.95 10.05 -1.61
N LYS A 601 -6.45 10.30 -2.83
CA LYS A 601 -7.05 11.28 -3.76
C LYS A 601 -8.49 10.90 -4.11
N MET A 602 -8.75 9.66 -4.51
CA MET A 602 -10.11 9.16 -4.80
C MET A 602 -11.07 9.40 -3.64
N ARG A 603 -10.64 9.08 -2.40
CA ARG A 603 -11.46 9.24 -1.20
C ARG A 603 -11.89 10.69 -0.95
N TYR A 604 -11.01 11.64 -1.24
CA TYR A 604 -11.21 13.06 -0.94
C TYR A 604 -11.40 13.92 -2.21
N LYS A 605 -11.74 13.28 -3.34
CA LYS A 605 -11.95 13.94 -4.65
C LYS A 605 -10.77 14.79 -5.11
N GLY A 606 -9.54 14.37 -4.81
CA GLY A 606 -8.30 14.99 -5.30
C GLY A 606 -7.83 14.44 -6.65
N ASP A 607 -8.51 13.43 -7.17
CA ASP A 607 -8.38 12.79 -8.47
C ASP A 607 -9.10 13.60 -9.56
N LEU A 608 -8.59 14.80 -9.87
CA LEU A 608 -9.31 15.81 -10.65
C LEU A 608 -9.65 15.40 -12.10
N THR A 609 -8.87 14.50 -12.69
CA THR A 609 -9.07 14.04 -14.08
C THR A 609 -9.86 12.74 -14.19
N ARG A 610 -10.21 12.12 -13.07
CA ARG A 610 -10.92 10.83 -13.05
C ARG A 610 -12.43 11.08 -13.10
N PRO A 611 -13.20 10.35 -13.94
CA PRO A 611 -14.66 10.54 -14.02
C PRO A 611 -15.36 10.45 -12.66
N GLU A 612 -16.41 11.27 -12.45
CA GLU A 612 -17.12 11.30 -11.17
C GLU A 612 -17.91 10.02 -10.92
N GLU A 613 -18.43 9.40 -11.98
CA GLU A 613 -19.21 8.16 -11.96
C GLU A 613 -18.37 6.91 -11.65
N PHE A 614 -17.04 6.98 -11.76
CA PHE A 614 -16.17 5.83 -11.51
C PHE A 614 -16.12 5.48 -10.01
N PRO A 615 -16.02 4.18 -9.67
CA PRO A 615 -16.07 3.72 -8.30
C PRO A 615 -14.90 4.26 -7.48
N ARG A 616 -15.17 4.67 -6.25
CA ARG A 616 -14.15 5.06 -5.24
C ARG A 616 -14.10 4.10 -4.06
N LYS A 617 -15.04 3.14 -4.06
CA LYS A 617 -15.15 2.04 -3.13
C LYS A 617 -15.07 0.75 -3.93
N TYR A 618 -14.43 -0.28 -3.38
CA TYR A 618 -14.16 -1.54 -4.08
C TYR A 618 -14.70 -2.76 -3.31
N THR A 619 -15.20 -3.74 -4.05
CA THR A 619 -15.67 -5.04 -3.55
C THR A 619 -14.49 -5.97 -3.21
N ARG A 620 -13.45 -5.97 -4.04
CA ARG A 620 -12.23 -6.78 -3.84
C ARG A 620 -11.01 -5.97 -4.23
N MET A 621 -9.92 -6.10 -3.47
CA MET A 621 -8.64 -5.51 -3.83
C MET A 621 -7.52 -6.54 -3.68
N TRP A 622 -6.73 -6.74 -4.74
CA TRP A 622 -5.44 -7.44 -4.67
C TRP A 622 -4.31 -6.42 -4.73
N LEU A 623 -3.44 -6.40 -3.73
CA LEU A 623 -2.38 -5.40 -3.62
C LEU A 623 -0.98 -5.97 -3.92
N SER A 624 -0.91 -7.24 -4.36
CA SER A 624 0.36 -7.95 -4.56
C SER A 624 1.28 -7.80 -3.33
N ASN A 625 2.57 -7.60 -3.55
CA ASN A 625 3.57 -7.27 -2.54
C ASN A 625 3.83 -5.76 -2.39
N VAL A 626 2.97 -4.89 -2.94
CA VAL A 626 3.08 -3.42 -2.80
C VAL A 626 3.22 -2.96 -1.33
N PRO A 627 2.52 -3.59 -0.35
CA PRO A 627 2.68 -3.24 1.05
C PRO A 627 4.12 -3.35 1.58
N ASP A 628 4.95 -4.26 1.06
CA ASP A 628 6.36 -4.39 1.46
C ASP A 628 7.17 -3.11 1.18
N TYR A 629 6.74 -2.34 0.19
CA TYR A 629 7.37 -1.09 -0.24
C TYR A 629 6.77 0.15 0.42
N THR A 630 5.57 0.03 0.99
CA THR A 630 4.71 1.17 1.36
C THR A 630 4.32 1.19 2.84
N HIS A 631 5.12 0.60 3.74
CA HIS A 631 4.86 0.55 5.20
C HIS A 631 3.84 -0.52 5.64
N GLY A 632 3.65 -1.56 4.83
CA GLY A 632 2.97 -2.79 5.21
C GLY A 632 1.51 -2.60 5.67
N PRO A 633 1.05 -3.44 6.62
CA PRO A 633 -0.32 -3.43 7.12
C PRO A 633 -0.80 -2.09 7.68
N MET A 634 0.10 -1.31 8.29
CA MET A 634 -0.24 0.01 8.83
C MET A 634 -0.74 0.92 7.72
N ASN A 635 -0.01 0.97 6.60
CA ASN A 635 -0.42 1.74 5.44
C ASN A 635 -1.73 1.24 4.82
N MET A 636 -1.88 -0.08 4.71
CA MET A 636 -3.11 -0.69 4.21
C MET A 636 -4.33 -0.25 5.03
N ILE A 637 -4.26 -0.30 6.36
CA ILE A 637 -5.39 0.01 7.25
C ILE A 637 -5.83 1.47 7.15
N PHE A 638 -4.88 2.41 7.06
CA PHE A 638 -5.20 3.84 7.08
C PHE A 638 -5.47 4.44 5.69
N PHE A 639 -4.81 3.93 4.65
CA PHE A 639 -4.82 4.54 3.32
C PHE A 639 -5.47 3.69 2.23
N VAL A 640 -5.68 2.38 2.44
CA VAL A 640 -6.34 1.49 1.47
C VAL A 640 -7.73 1.04 1.95
N LEU A 641 -7.82 0.44 3.14
CA LEU A 641 -9.05 -0.11 3.74
C LEU A 641 -10.26 0.81 3.66
N PRO A 642 -10.15 2.15 3.88
CA PRO A 642 -11.32 3.02 3.85
C PRO A 642 -11.95 3.18 2.46
N ASN A 643 -11.32 2.66 1.41
CA ASN A 643 -11.85 2.54 0.06
C ASN A 643 -12.51 1.17 -0.21
N LEU A 644 -12.74 0.32 0.80
CA LEU A 644 -13.64 -0.84 0.64
C LEU A 644 -15.11 -0.43 0.70
N GLN A 645 -15.96 -1.17 -0.03
CA GLN A 645 -17.42 -1.10 0.11
C GLN A 645 -17.86 -1.56 1.50
N GLU A 646 -19.02 -1.07 1.96
CA GLU A 646 -19.61 -1.44 3.24
C GLU A 646 -20.42 -2.75 3.10
N ASP A 647 -19.74 -3.85 2.80
CA ASP A 647 -20.34 -5.18 2.65
C ASP A 647 -19.47 -6.23 3.37
N SER A 648 -20.09 -7.26 3.94
CA SER A 648 -19.38 -8.31 4.68
C SER A 648 -18.46 -9.17 3.82
N GLN A 649 -18.76 -9.28 2.52
CA GLN A 649 -17.88 -9.95 1.59
C GLN A 649 -16.70 -9.05 1.24
N ALA A 650 -16.80 -7.71 1.29
CA ALA A 650 -15.75 -6.80 0.82
C ALA A 650 -14.44 -6.91 1.61
N ALA A 651 -13.33 -7.09 0.91
CA ALA A 651 -12.03 -7.32 1.53
C ALA A 651 -10.88 -6.96 0.58
N MET A 652 -9.69 -6.78 1.15
CA MET A 652 -8.43 -6.57 0.44
C MET A 652 -7.39 -7.59 0.92
N ALA A 653 -6.48 -7.98 0.02
CA ALA A 653 -5.40 -8.92 0.35
C ALA A 653 -4.07 -8.53 -0.27
N CYS A 654 -2.99 -8.99 0.36
CA CYS A 654 -1.61 -8.87 -0.10
C CYS A 654 -0.78 -10.09 0.32
N ASN A 655 0.41 -10.25 -0.29
CA ASN A 655 1.43 -11.20 0.14
C ASN A 655 2.76 -10.47 0.47
N SER A 656 3.67 -11.13 1.18
CA SER A 656 5.03 -10.63 1.43
C SER A 656 6.02 -11.38 0.55
N MET A 657 6.64 -10.69 -0.40
CA MET A 657 7.60 -11.29 -1.35
C MET A 657 8.94 -10.58 -1.37
N TYR A 658 8.96 -9.26 -1.14
CA TYR A 658 10.19 -8.47 -1.23
C TYR A 658 11.18 -8.79 -0.11
N ASN A 659 10.68 -8.99 1.11
CA ASN A 659 11.49 -9.17 2.32
C ASN A 659 11.06 -10.37 3.15
N ILE A 660 10.46 -11.38 2.52
CA ILE A 660 9.98 -12.61 3.18
C ILE A 660 11.05 -13.25 4.09
N GLY A 661 12.33 -13.21 3.70
CA GLY A 661 13.44 -13.76 4.47
C GLY A 661 13.81 -12.96 5.73
N ALA A 662 13.25 -11.77 5.94
CA ALA A 662 13.50 -10.96 7.13
C ALA A 662 12.79 -11.52 8.38
N TRP A 663 11.61 -12.13 8.18
CA TRP A 663 10.63 -12.35 9.23
C TRP A 663 10.81 -13.70 9.92
N ALA A 664 10.81 -13.73 11.25
CA ALA A 664 10.74 -14.97 12.01
C ALA A 664 9.36 -15.64 11.88
N ASN A 665 8.30 -14.83 11.92
CA ASN A 665 6.90 -15.27 11.89
C ASN A 665 5.96 -14.08 11.54
N ASP A 666 4.66 -14.37 11.45
CA ASP A 666 3.64 -13.37 11.12
C ASP A 666 3.48 -12.29 12.21
N GLU A 667 3.75 -12.60 13.49
CA GLU A 667 3.70 -11.61 14.58
C GLU A 667 4.81 -10.56 14.44
N GLU A 668 6.04 -10.95 14.11
CA GLU A 668 7.16 -10.03 13.90
C GLU A 668 6.93 -9.14 12.66
N PHE A 669 6.34 -9.71 11.60
CA PHE A 669 5.89 -8.95 10.43
C PHE A 669 4.88 -7.87 10.83
N ILE A 670 3.78 -8.26 11.48
CA ILE A 670 2.73 -7.32 11.89
C ILE A 670 3.30 -6.27 12.87
N HIS A 671 4.09 -6.69 13.85
CA HIS A 671 4.66 -5.80 14.86
C HIS A 671 5.62 -4.78 14.27
N THR A 672 6.48 -5.18 13.35
CA THR A 672 7.44 -4.27 12.73
C THR A 672 6.74 -3.13 11.99
N TYR A 673 5.66 -3.41 11.26
CA TYR A 673 4.95 -2.39 10.50
C TYR A 673 3.94 -1.58 11.32
N THR A 674 3.32 -2.16 12.35
CA THR A 674 2.20 -1.53 13.09
C THR A 674 2.52 -1.13 14.53
N LEU A 675 3.61 -1.66 15.09
CA LEU A 675 3.96 -1.59 16.52
C LEU A 675 2.92 -2.25 17.44
N LEU A 676 2.07 -3.12 16.89
CA LEU A 676 1.01 -3.89 17.56
C LEU A 676 1.15 -5.38 17.27
N LEU A 677 0.48 -6.23 18.03
CA LEU A 677 0.29 -7.64 17.70
C LEU A 677 -0.95 -7.86 16.80
N PRO A 678 -1.03 -8.96 16.03
CA PRO A 678 -2.17 -9.26 15.18
C PRO A 678 -3.53 -9.15 15.89
N GLU A 679 -3.63 -9.65 17.13
CA GLU A 679 -4.84 -9.64 17.94
C GLU A 679 -5.23 -8.26 18.48
N GLU A 680 -4.29 -7.31 18.50
CA GLU A 680 -4.54 -5.94 18.97
C GLU A 680 -5.08 -5.02 17.88
N ILE A 681 -4.74 -5.32 16.62
CA ILE A 681 -5.13 -4.52 15.45
C ILE A 681 -6.64 -4.22 15.45
N PRO A 682 -7.56 -5.20 15.61
CA PRO A 682 -8.99 -4.91 15.58
C PRO A 682 -9.47 -3.95 16.67
N ARG A 683 -8.80 -3.91 17.82
CA ARG A 683 -9.13 -3.04 18.97
C ARG A 683 -8.53 -1.64 18.83
N TYR A 684 -7.30 -1.53 18.35
CA TYR A 684 -6.65 -0.23 18.16
C TYR A 684 -7.14 0.47 16.91
N LEU A 685 -7.25 -0.26 15.79
CA LEU A 685 -7.36 0.31 14.44
C LEU A 685 -8.71 0.02 13.77
N ALA A 686 -9.61 -0.68 14.45
CA ALA A 686 -10.98 -0.97 14.01
C ALA A 686 -11.09 -1.55 12.58
N CYS A 687 -10.24 -2.52 12.26
CA CYS A 687 -10.40 -3.33 11.05
C CYS A 687 -10.74 -4.79 11.40
N ASN A 688 -11.23 -5.54 10.42
CA ASN A 688 -11.44 -6.98 10.50
C ASN A 688 -10.19 -7.68 9.96
N VAL A 689 -9.57 -8.55 10.75
CA VAL A 689 -8.46 -9.39 10.30
C VAL A 689 -9.08 -10.75 9.93
N ILE A 690 -9.20 -11.02 8.63
CA ILE A 690 -9.86 -12.22 8.09
C ILE A 690 -8.85 -13.37 8.04
N ASP A 691 -7.66 -13.10 7.51
CA ASP A 691 -6.51 -14.00 7.50
C ASP A 691 -5.24 -13.20 7.79
N CYS A 692 -4.29 -13.78 8.51
CA CYS A 692 -3.06 -13.13 8.93
C CYS A 692 -1.87 -14.09 8.81
N ARG A 693 -1.62 -14.57 7.59
CA ARG A 693 -0.47 -15.41 7.24
C ARG A 693 0.45 -14.75 6.19
N PRO A 694 0.80 -13.44 6.34
CA PRO A 694 1.52 -12.69 5.30
C PRO A 694 2.87 -13.29 4.90
N VAL A 695 3.59 -13.96 5.80
CA VAL A 695 4.95 -14.44 5.53
C VAL A 695 4.96 -15.67 4.61
N PHE A 696 3.90 -16.48 4.60
CA PHE A 696 3.87 -17.73 3.82
C PHE A 696 2.66 -17.88 2.90
N ASP A 697 1.68 -17.00 3.02
CA ASP A 697 0.43 -17.05 2.27
C ASP A 697 -0.07 -15.61 2.05
N VAL A 698 -1.23 -15.23 2.60
CA VAL A 698 -1.84 -13.92 2.42
C VAL A 698 -2.20 -13.26 3.75
N LEU A 699 -2.20 -11.92 3.75
CA LEU A 699 -2.88 -11.10 4.76
C LEU A 699 -4.17 -10.58 4.14
N VAL A 700 -5.30 -10.87 4.77
CA VAL A 700 -6.64 -10.48 4.30
C VAL A 700 -7.31 -9.59 5.34
N LEU A 701 -7.66 -8.37 4.95
CA LEU A 701 -8.30 -7.37 5.80
C LEU A 701 -9.66 -6.95 5.27
N GLY A 702 -10.63 -6.80 6.17
CA GLY A 702 -11.98 -6.30 5.90
C GLY A 702 -12.31 -5.05 6.72
N ALA A 703 -13.29 -4.28 6.27
CA ALA A 703 -13.73 -3.09 6.98
C ALA A 703 -14.63 -3.45 8.18
N LYS A 704 -14.66 -2.58 9.19
CA LYS A 704 -15.67 -2.60 10.26
C LYS A 704 -16.51 -1.32 10.18
N PRO A 705 -17.80 -1.35 10.58
CA PRO A 705 -18.59 -0.14 10.72
C PRO A 705 -17.93 0.83 11.70
N LEU A 706 -17.86 2.10 11.31
CA LEU A 706 -17.29 3.19 12.11
C LEU A 706 -18.34 4.28 12.37
N PRO A 707 -18.30 4.98 13.52
CA PRO A 707 -17.34 4.80 14.61
C PRO A 707 -17.65 3.57 15.47
N ARG A 708 -16.65 3.08 16.19
CA ARG A 708 -16.78 2.01 17.19
C ARG A 708 -17.08 2.61 18.58
N PRO A 709 -17.85 1.90 19.42
CA PRO A 709 -17.99 2.27 20.83
C PRO A 709 -16.62 2.33 21.52
N LEU A 710 -16.38 3.37 22.34
CA LEU A 710 -15.11 3.55 23.04
C LEU A 710 -14.74 2.35 23.95
N SER A 711 -15.74 1.65 24.49
CA SER A 711 -15.55 0.44 25.30
C SER A 711 -14.96 -0.74 24.52
N GLU A 712 -14.97 -0.70 23.18
CA GLU A 712 -14.39 -1.71 22.30
C GLU A 712 -13.00 -1.32 21.77
N LEU A 713 -12.52 -0.12 22.11
CA LEU A 713 -11.29 0.46 21.60
C LEU A 713 -10.17 0.44 22.66
N ALA A 714 -8.96 0.82 22.26
CA ALA A 714 -7.86 1.00 23.20
C ALA A 714 -8.17 2.10 24.22
N THR A 715 -7.72 1.91 25.46
CA THR A 715 -7.80 2.95 26.48
C THR A 715 -6.98 4.16 26.08
N ARG A 716 -7.24 5.31 26.73
CA ARG A 716 -6.49 6.54 26.49
C ARG A 716 -4.98 6.35 26.64
N GLU A 717 -4.54 5.71 27.71
CA GLU A 717 -3.12 5.49 27.98
C GLU A 717 -2.47 4.61 26.92
N GLU A 718 -3.14 3.52 26.55
CA GLU A 718 -2.69 2.61 25.49
C GLU A 718 -2.55 3.33 24.15
N LEU A 719 -3.58 4.07 23.73
CA LEU A 719 -3.58 4.80 22.46
C LEU A 719 -2.48 5.86 22.43
N LEU A 720 -2.37 6.69 23.47
CA LEU A 720 -1.38 7.77 23.52
C LEU A 720 0.04 7.22 23.59
N THR A 721 0.25 6.10 24.28
CA THR A 721 1.52 5.36 24.24
C THR A 721 1.85 4.94 22.81
N TRP A 722 0.91 4.27 22.13
CA TRP A 722 1.13 3.77 20.78
C TRP A 722 1.37 4.90 19.78
N LEU A 723 0.59 5.99 19.82
CA LEU A 723 0.82 7.19 19.01
C LEU A 723 2.21 7.81 19.26
N THR A 724 2.65 7.83 20.52
CA THR A 724 4.00 8.29 20.86
C THR A 724 5.06 7.39 20.22
N ARG A 725 4.87 6.07 20.23
CA ARG A 725 5.78 5.12 19.58
C ARG A 725 5.83 5.33 18.07
N VAL A 726 4.68 5.48 17.41
CA VAL A 726 4.60 5.74 15.97
C VAL A 726 5.35 7.04 15.65
N LEU A 727 5.06 8.13 16.36
CA LEU A 727 5.70 9.43 16.15
C LEU A 727 7.22 9.36 16.34
N PHE A 728 7.69 8.73 17.41
CA PHE A 728 9.11 8.64 17.73
C PHE A 728 9.87 7.81 16.70
N ASN A 729 9.28 6.74 16.17
CA ASN A 729 9.86 5.97 15.07
C ASN A 729 9.80 6.68 13.71
N THR A 730 8.93 7.69 13.54
CA THR A 730 8.97 8.60 12.38
C THR A 730 10.09 9.63 12.50
N PHE A 731 10.33 10.16 13.71
CA PHE A 731 11.40 11.12 13.99
C PHE A 731 12.79 10.47 13.92
N ILE A 732 12.96 9.36 14.63
CA ILE A 732 14.21 8.60 14.75
C ILE A 732 13.92 7.17 14.26
N PRO A 733 14.01 6.92 12.94
CA PRO A 733 13.75 5.60 12.39
C PRO A 733 14.95 4.67 12.60
N GLY A 734 14.65 3.38 12.76
CA GLY A 734 15.65 2.31 12.76
C GLY A 734 16.32 2.09 11.40
N HIS A 735 17.35 1.24 11.45
CA HIS A 735 18.27 0.97 10.34
C HIS A 735 17.82 -0.25 9.53
N SER A 736 18.12 -0.25 8.23
CA SER A 736 17.85 -1.41 7.37
C SER A 736 19.03 -2.38 7.33
N LYS A 737 18.76 -3.69 7.25
CA LYS A 737 19.78 -4.71 6.95
C LYS A 737 19.94 -4.91 5.44
N PHE A 738 21.00 -5.59 5.02
CA PHE A 738 21.14 -6.02 3.62
C PHE A 738 19.99 -6.94 3.21
N ARG A 739 19.73 -7.01 1.90
CA ARG A 739 18.90 -8.08 1.34
C ARG A 739 19.50 -9.46 1.73
N PRO A 740 18.67 -10.45 2.06
CA PRO A 740 17.21 -10.49 1.90
C PRO A 740 16.41 -9.89 3.08
N SER A 741 17.06 -9.41 4.15
CA SER A 741 16.42 -8.91 5.38
C SER A 741 16.12 -7.41 5.37
N HIS A 742 15.99 -6.82 4.17
CA HIS A 742 15.80 -5.38 4.00
C HIS A 742 14.31 -5.00 4.18
N VAL A 743 14.00 -4.21 5.23
CA VAL A 743 12.63 -3.79 5.55
C VAL A 743 12.45 -2.29 5.29
N ARG A 744 11.36 -1.89 4.64
CA ARG A 744 11.04 -0.48 4.33
C ARG A 744 9.88 0.02 5.18
N LEU A 745 10.15 1.05 6.00
CA LEU A 745 9.16 1.77 6.80
C LEU A 745 9.07 3.25 6.36
N PRO A 746 8.49 3.57 5.19
CA PRO A 746 8.60 4.89 4.56
C PRO A 746 7.63 5.98 5.05
N HIS A 747 6.78 5.76 6.06
CA HIS A 747 5.78 6.76 6.48
C HIS A 747 6.48 7.99 7.06
N ASN A 748 6.01 9.17 6.64
CA ASN A 748 6.49 10.47 7.11
C ASN A 748 5.45 11.17 8.00
N LEU A 749 5.65 12.45 8.32
CA LEU A 749 4.72 13.19 9.18
C LEU A 749 3.35 13.47 8.56
N VAL A 750 3.23 13.46 7.22
CA VAL A 750 1.92 13.53 6.55
C VAL A 750 1.13 12.27 6.84
N ALA A 751 1.76 11.09 6.72
CA ALA A 751 1.12 9.81 7.06
C ALA A 751 0.74 9.75 8.55
N PHE A 752 1.63 10.18 9.44
CA PHE A 752 1.33 10.29 10.88
C PHE A 752 0.11 11.17 11.16
N PHE A 753 0.03 12.34 10.54
CA PHE A 753 -1.11 13.23 10.70
C PHE A 753 -2.41 12.63 10.15
N GLY A 754 -2.33 11.94 9.01
CA GLY A 754 -3.44 11.17 8.44
C GLY A 754 -3.95 10.07 9.39
N ILE A 755 -3.05 9.37 10.09
CA ILE A 755 -3.38 8.40 11.14
C ILE A 755 -4.17 9.08 12.27
N VAL A 756 -3.69 10.22 12.77
CA VAL A 756 -4.39 10.97 13.84
C VAL A 756 -5.79 11.39 13.40
N MET A 757 -5.97 11.88 12.18
CA MET A 757 -7.29 12.21 11.65
C MET A 757 -8.20 10.98 11.54
N TYR A 758 -7.67 9.84 11.10
CA TYR A 758 -8.45 8.62 10.95
C TYR A 758 -8.86 7.99 12.28
N LEU A 759 -8.04 8.11 13.34
CA LEU A 759 -8.41 7.64 14.69
C LEU A 759 -9.67 8.33 15.23
N HIS A 760 -9.89 9.61 14.90
CA HIS A 760 -11.15 10.27 15.22
C HIS A 760 -12.33 9.58 14.53
N ARG A 761 -12.18 9.21 13.24
CA ARG A 761 -13.21 8.46 12.49
C ARG A 761 -13.46 7.07 13.09
N ILE A 762 -12.42 6.42 13.62
CA ILE A 762 -12.56 5.14 14.33
C ILE A 762 -13.49 5.26 15.54
N GLY A 763 -13.50 6.41 16.22
CA GLY A 763 -14.32 6.66 17.40
C GLY A 763 -13.54 7.13 18.63
N TYR A 764 -12.24 7.38 18.52
CA TYR A 764 -11.47 7.94 19.62
C TYR A 764 -11.87 9.40 19.88
N PRO A 765 -12.03 9.82 21.15
CA PRO A 765 -12.45 11.18 21.47
C PRO A 765 -11.48 12.24 20.94
N GLY A 766 -12.02 13.23 20.22
CA GLY A 766 -11.23 14.32 19.65
C GLY A 766 -10.39 15.10 20.66
N HIS A 767 -10.80 15.18 21.93
CA HIS A 767 -10.00 15.83 22.99
C HIS A 767 -8.75 15.04 23.37
N TRP A 768 -8.72 13.71 23.24
CA TRP A 768 -7.50 12.92 23.43
C TRP A 768 -6.46 13.24 22.35
N LEU A 769 -6.91 13.30 21.09
CA LEU A 769 -6.06 13.54 19.92
C LEU A 769 -5.57 14.99 19.87
N SER A 770 -6.45 15.95 20.18
CA SER A 770 -6.13 17.37 20.31
C SER A 770 -5.07 17.62 21.38
N GLU A 771 -5.24 17.05 22.58
CA GLU A 771 -4.27 17.21 23.67
C GLU A 771 -2.93 16.57 23.35
N PHE A 772 -2.93 15.42 22.67
CA PHE A 772 -1.70 14.78 22.19
C PHE A 772 -0.96 15.68 21.20
N LEU A 773 -1.64 16.16 20.15
CA LEU A 773 -1.01 17.06 19.17
C LEU A 773 -0.55 18.36 19.80
N ALA A 774 -1.29 18.93 20.76
CA ALA A 774 -0.85 20.12 21.47
C ALA A 774 0.48 19.91 22.22
N LYS A 775 0.71 18.72 22.79
CA LYS A 775 2.01 18.37 23.40
C LYS A 775 3.11 18.31 22.35
N VAL A 776 2.86 17.68 21.20
CA VAL A 776 3.82 17.63 20.08
C VAL A 776 4.18 19.04 19.60
N LEU A 777 3.16 19.88 19.40
CA LEU A 777 3.28 21.24 18.85
C LEU A 777 3.94 22.24 19.83
N SER A 778 4.04 21.90 21.11
CA SER A 778 4.72 22.75 22.11
C SER A 778 6.25 22.80 21.95
N GLY A 779 6.82 21.96 21.07
CA GLY A 779 8.26 21.86 20.84
C GLY A 779 9.01 20.98 21.85
N SER A 780 8.33 20.46 22.87
CA SER A 780 8.91 19.46 23.77
C SER A 780 7.86 18.57 24.42
N MET A 781 8.20 17.31 24.69
CA MET A 781 7.28 16.36 25.34
C MET A 781 7.98 15.64 26.48
N VAL A 782 7.23 15.25 27.51
CA VAL A 782 7.72 14.32 28.55
C VAL A 782 7.16 12.94 28.25
N SER A 783 8.02 11.92 28.18
CA SER A 783 7.64 10.57 27.80
C SER A 783 8.58 9.52 28.39
N ASP A 784 8.09 8.32 28.63
CA ASP A 784 8.82 7.10 28.98
C ASP A 784 8.99 6.13 27.78
N VAL A 785 8.47 6.52 26.61
CA VAL A 785 8.55 5.74 25.36
C VAL A 785 9.89 6.00 24.67
N ARG A 786 10.56 4.93 24.23
CA ARG A 786 11.79 5.00 23.45
C ARG A 786 11.49 4.79 21.95
N PRO A 787 12.11 5.54 21.02
CA PRO A 787 12.15 5.13 19.60
C PRO A 787 12.93 3.81 19.44
N TYR A 788 12.64 3.04 18.39
CA TYR A 788 13.49 1.92 18.00
C TYR A 788 14.57 2.41 17.04
N ASP A 789 15.80 2.47 17.53
CA ASP A 789 16.98 3.02 16.87
C ASP A 789 18.00 1.95 16.46
N ASP A 790 17.56 0.69 16.32
CA ASP A 790 18.39 -0.45 15.93
C ASP A 790 17.96 -0.99 14.55
N PHE A 791 18.47 -2.15 14.13
CA PHE A 791 18.21 -2.73 12.81
C PHE A 791 16.91 -3.54 12.74
N TYR A 792 16.06 -3.21 11.77
CA TYR A 792 14.85 -3.98 11.47
C TYR A 792 15.12 -5.47 11.16
N PRO A 793 14.15 -6.39 11.37
CA PRO A 793 12.80 -6.19 11.96
C PRO A 793 12.81 -5.72 13.41
N ILE A 794 11.70 -5.13 13.88
CA ILE A 794 11.55 -4.69 15.27
C ILE A 794 11.13 -5.91 16.11
N PRO A 795 11.89 -6.31 17.15
CA PRO A 795 11.52 -7.43 17.99
C PRO A 795 10.21 -7.15 18.75
N VAL A 796 9.34 -8.16 18.85
CA VAL A 796 8.06 -8.06 19.61
C VAL A 796 8.27 -7.65 21.07
N SER A 797 9.43 -7.95 21.67
CA SER A 797 9.79 -7.53 23.03
C SER A 797 9.86 -6.00 23.20
N GLU A 798 10.05 -5.25 22.12
CA GLU A 798 10.05 -3.78 22.15
C GLU A 798 8.64 -3.21 22.37
N ARG A 799 7.56 -3.97 22.09
CA ARG A 799 6.15 -3.55 22.25
C ARG A 799 5.82 -3.01 23.63
N THR A 800 6.38 -3.60 24.69
CA THR A 800 6.11 -3.19 26.08
C THR A 800 7.28 -2.45 26.73
N ARG A 801 8.44 -2.37 26.06
CA ARG A 801 9.63 -1.71 26.60
C ARG A 801 9.35 -0.23 26.92
N ARG A 802 9.80 0.19 28.11
CA ARG A 802 9.75 1.57 28.61
C ARG A 802 11.10 1.98 29.17
N MET A 803 11.29 3.27 29.36
CA MET A 803 12.43 3.86 30.05
C MET A 803 11.96 4.84 31.13
N HIS A 804 12.88 5.51 31.80
CA HIS A 804 12.50 6.55 32.76
C HIS A 804 11.86 7.74 32.02
N MET A 805 10.89 8.39 32.67
CA MET A 805 10.28 9.61 32.14
C MET A 805 11.35 10.67 31.90
N ARG A 806 11.44 11.17 30.67
CA ARG A 806 12.36 12.26 30.30
C ARG A 806 11.72 13.24 29.33
N LYS A 807 12.33 14.41 29.23
CA LYS A 807 11.91 15.44 28.28
C LYS A 807 12.63 15.24 26.94
N VAL A 808 11.88 15.09 25.86
CA VAL A 808 12.37 15.01 24.48
C VAL A 808 12.05 16.30 23.72
N ARG A 809 12.87 16.61 22.71
CA ARG A 809 12.68 17.75 21.80
C ARG A 809 11.83 17.34 20.61
N THR A 810 10.76 18.07 20.35
CA THR A 810 9.95 17.94 19.13
C THR A 810 10.08 19.16 18.21
N ASP A 811 10.74 20.22 18.69
CA ASP A 811 10.99 21.45 17.93
C ASP A 811 11.64 21.27 16.55
N PRO A 812 12.54 20.29 16.30
CA PRO A 812 13.14 20.13 14.98
C PRO A 812 12.13 19.78 13.88
N TRP A 813 10.98 19.20 14.21
CA TRP A 813 9.97 18.78 13.22
C TRP A 813 8.74 19.68 13.16
N LEU A 814 8.67 20.72 14.01
CA LEU A 814 7.48 21.59 14.10
C LEU A 814 7.13 22.26 12.78
N ILE A 815 8.14 22.77 12.06
CA ILE A 815 7.90 23.59 10.86
C ILE A 815 7.16 22.78 9.77
N GLU A 816 7.37 21.48 9.69
CA GLU A 816 6.62 20.63 8.76
C GLU A 816 5.13 20.53 9.12
N PHE A 817 4.78 20.53 10.42
CA PHE A 817 3.38 20.57 10.84
C PHE A 817 2.66 21.86 10.43
N GLU A 818 3.35 22.99 10.23
CA GLU A 818 2.72 24.19 9.66
C GLU A 818 2.15 23.89 8.27
N THR A 819 2.95 23.28 7.39
CA THR A 819 2.54 22.92 6.04
C THR A 819 1.34 21.96 6.07
N ILE A 820 1.42 20.91 6.89
CA ILE A 820 0.37 19.88 6.98
C ILE A 820 -0.92 20.47 7.56
N ILE A 821 -0.84 21.18 8.68
CA ILE A 821 -2.00 21.74 9.37
C ILE A 821 -2.63 22.87 8.56
N ALA A 822 -1.85 23.78 7.95
CA ALA A 822 -2.41 24.84 7.12
C ALA A 822 -3.19 24.26 5.93
N THR A 823 -2.69 23.18 5.33
CA THR A 823 -3.38 22.48 4.24
C THR A 823 -4.70 21.86 4.71
N ALA A 824 -4.69 21.22 5.88
CA ALA A 824 -5.84 20.48 6.41
C ALA A 824 -6.75 21.27 7.38
N TYR A 825 -6.45 22.53 7.69
CA TYR A 825 -6.91 23.24 8.90
C TYR A 825 -8.44 23.18 9.15
N TYR A 826 -9.21 23.42 8.10
CA TYR A 826 -10.67 23.45 8.17
C TYR A 826 -11.32 22.06 8.21
N ALA A 827 -10.55 21.00 7.93
CA ALA A 827 -10.97 19.62 7.97
C ALA A 827 -10.58 18.88 9.25
N ILE A 828 -9.79 19.49 10.14
CA ILE A 828 -9.37 18.86 11.41
C ILE A 828 -10.62 18.72 12.31
N PRO A 829 -10.96 17.48 12.75
CA PRO A 829 -12.23 17.21 13.43
C PRO A 829 -12.21 17.55 14.94
N PHE A 830 -11.19 18.26 15.40
CA PHE A 830 -11.03 18.72 16.78
C PHE A 830 -10.31 20.09 16.80
N PRO A 831 -10.52 20.91 17.84
CA PRO A 831 -9.85 22.20 17.97
C PRO A 831 -8.33 22.03 18.07
N ILE A 832 -7.59 22.89 17.37
CA ILE A 832 -6.12 22.95 17.49
C ILE A 832 -5.61 24.39 17.51
N SER A 833 -6.49 25.37 17.32
CA SER A 833 -6.14 26.79 17.19
C SER A 833 -5.32 27.32 18.36
N GLY A 834 -5.67 26.94 19.59
CA GLY A 834 -4.96 27.39 20.79
C GLY A 834 -3.61 26.71 21.01
N ALA A 835 -3.31 25.64 20.26
CA ALA A 835 -2.06 24.88 20.36
C ALA A 835 -1.04 25.23 19.27
N LEU A 836 -1.44 25.99 18.24
CA LEU A 836 -0.54 26.37 17.16
C LEU A 836 0.49 27.41 17.62
N PRO A 837 1.78 27.25 17.27
CA PRO A 837 2.76 28.31 17.42
C PRO A 837 2.29 29.61 16.75
N ALA A 838 2.59 30.75 17.36
CA ALA A 838 2.07 32.05 16.93
C ALA A 838 2.48 32.46 15.50
N ASP A 839 3.58 31.89 14.99
CA ASP A 839 4.14 32.21 13.68
C ASP A 839 3.67 31.25 12.56
N PHE A 840 2.80 30.27 12.87
CA PHE A 840 2.24 29.33 11.91
C PHE A 840 1.10 29.97 11.11
N THR A 841 1.11 29.75 9.80
CA THR A 841 -0.06 30.04 8.96
C THR A 841 -1.16 28.99 9.15
N ARG A 842 -2.41 29.43 8.98
CA ARG A 842 -3.61 28.57 8.89
C ARG A 842 -4.19 28.57 7.47
N ASP A 843 -3.55 29.30 6.57
CA ASP A 843 -4.02 29.50 5.20
C ASP A 843 -3.24 28.60 4.24
N ALA A 844 -3.95 27.65 3.64
CA ALA A 844 -3.38 26.78 2.62
C ALA A 844 -2.81 27.57 1.42
N GLY A 845 -3.36 28.76 1.12
CA GLY A 845 -2.86 29.62 0.04
C GLY A 845 -1.47 30.20 0.30
N ASP A 846 -1.03 30.28 1.56
CA ASP A 846 0.30 30.73 1.93
C ASP A 846 1.36 29.64 1.70
N ILE A 847 0.96 28.36 1.66
CA ILE A 847 1.86 27.23 1.38
C ILE A 847 2.28 27.24 -0.09
N ALA A 848 3.58 27.14 -0.35
CA ALA A 848 4.17 27.15 -1.69
C ALA A 848 5.14 25.98 -1.86
N VAL A 849 5.31 25.54 -3.12
CA VAL A 849 6.40 24.64 -3.50
C VAL A 849 7.62 25.49 -3.86
N TRP A 850 8.74 25.20 -3.23
CA TRP A 850 10.03 25.80 -3.50
C TRP A 850 10.94 24.77 -4.15
N GLU A 851 11.75 25.20 -5.10
CA GLU A 851 12.77 24.37 -5.75
C GLU A 851 14.16 24.89 -5.42
N ALA A 852 15.06 23.96 -5.12
CA ALA A 852 16.49 24.21 -4.98
C ALA A 852 17.25 23.33 -5.98
N GLN A 853 18.09 23.97 -6.80
CA GLN A 853 19.05 23.25 -7.64
C GLN A 853 20.19 22.75 -6.75
N VAL A 854 20.37 21.43 -6.70
CA VAL A 854 21.31 20.75 -5.80
C VAL A 854 22.47 20.15 -6.59
N ARG A 855 23.52 19.78 -5.85
CA ARG A 855 24.64 19.00 -6.36
C ARG A 855 24.97 17.89 -5.37
N PRO A 856 25.39 16.71 -5.84
CA PRO A 856 25.69 15.61 -4.96
C PRO A 856 26.92 15.95 -4.10
N ALA A 857 26.85 15.67 -2.80
CA ALA A 857 28.02 15.70 -1.93
C ALA A 857 28.86 14.42 -2.08
N GLN A 858 28.21 13.34 -2.47
CA GLN A 858 28.79 12.04 -2.80
C GLN A 858 27.85 11.32 -3.77
N TYR A 859 28.36 10.29 -4.46
CA TYR A 859 27.56 9.40 -5.31
C TYR A 859 27.28 8.10 -4.57
N PHE A 860 26.03 7.62 -4.67
CA PHE A 860 25.62 6.38 -4.04
C PHE A 860 25.77 5.21 -5.03
N SER A 861 26.19 4.05 -4.53
CA SER A 861 26.30 2.84 -5.36
C SER A 861 24.92 2.33 -5.78
N GLN A 862 24.76 2.12 -7.08
CA GLN A 862 23.54 1.57 -7.69
C GLN A 862 23.45 0.02 -7.59
N ARG A 863 24.44 -0.64 -6.97
CA ARG A 863 24.45 -2.11 -6.80
C ARG A 863 23.63 -2.53 -5.57
N ALA A 864 22.37 -2.89 -5.78
CA ALA A 864 21.40 -3.24 -4.73
C ALA A 864 21.84 -4.34 -3.75
N PHE A 865 22.52 -5.39 -4.20
CA PHE A 865 22.90 -6.53 -3.35
C PHE A 865 24.12 -6.29 -2.44
N MET A 866 24.89 -5.22 -2.67
CA MET A 866 26.10 -4.92 -1.90
C MET A 866 26.04 -3.57 -1.18
N ASN A 867 24.87 -2.93 -1.11
CA ASN A 867 24.74 -1.58 -0.56
C ASN A 867 23.58 -1.46 0.43
N PHE A 868 23.87 -1.09 1.69
CA PHE A 868 22.86 -0.75 2.70
C PHE A 868 22.18 0.61 2.42
N SER A 869 22.79 1.43 1.56
CA SER A 869 22.44 2.83 1.32
C SER A 869 22.03 3.04 -0.14
N HIS A 870 21.12 2.21 -0.66
CA HIS A 870 20.73 2.30 -2.05
C HIS A 870 19.97 3.63 -2.28
N PRO A 871 20.31 4.44 -3.30
CA PRO A 871 19.71 5.77 -3.48
C PRO A 871 18.20 5.72 -3.78
N ARG A 872 17.71 4.61 -4.38
CA ARG A 872 16.29 4.31 -4.58
C ARG A 872 15.50 3.90 -3.32
N ASP A 873 16.12 3.78 -2.14
CA ASP A 873 15.36 3.52 -0.92
C ASP A 873 14.69 4.80 -0.38
N PRO A 874 13.40 4.77 0.01
CA PRO A 874 12.65 5.93 0.47
C PRO A 874 13.06 6.34 1.90
N ARG A 875 14.18 7.04 2.03
CA ARG A 875 14.80 7.41 3.33
C ARG A 875 15.39 8.83 3.34
N THR A 876 15.01 9.66 2.37
CA THR A 876 15.51 11.03 2.30
C THR A 876 14.84 11.90 3.36
N GLN A 877 15.62 12.74 4.03
CA GLN A 877 15.15 13.88 4.81
C GLN A 877 15.85 15.16 4.35
N LEU A 878 15.16 16.29 4.51
CA LEU A 878 15.74 17.61 4.25
C LEU A 878 16.05 18.28 5.58
N LEU A 879 17.28 18.79 5.68
CA LEU A 879 17.77 19.53 6.83
C LEU A 879 17.88 21.01 6.45
N PHE A 880 17.21 21.86 7.21
CA PHE A 880 17.27 23.32 7.07
C PHE A 880 17.97 23.89 8.29
N PHE A 881 19.02 24.68 8.11
CA PHE A 881 19.82 25.14 9.24
C PHE A 881 20.47 26.49 9.00
N ARG A 882 20.77 27.17 10.11
CA ARG A 882 21.57 28.39 10.15
C ARG A 882 23.07 28.07 10.21
N GLY A 883 23.76 28.31 9.10
CA GLY A 883 25.20 28.01 8.96
C GLY A 883 26.12 28.83 9.87
N ASP A 884 25.63 29.89 10.51
CA ASP A 884 26.38 30.67 11.52
C ASP A 884 26.25 30.14 12.95
N VAL A 885 25.28 29.26 13.21
CA VAL A 885 25.03 28.71 14.55
C VAL A 885 25.52 27.27 14.66
N THR A 886 25.32 26.49 13.61
CA THR A 886 25.66 25.07 13.55
C THR A 886 26.04 24.68 12.13
N ASN A 887 26.52 23.45 11.95
CA ASN A 887 26.78 22.86 10.64
C ASN A 887 26.03 21.54 10.49
N GLN A 888 25.90 21.08 9.25
CA GLN A 888 25.12 19.90 8.90
C GLN A 888 25.67 18.61 9.53
N THR A 889 26.99 18.46 9.67
CA THR A 889 27.60 17.25 10.25
C THR A 889 27.21 17.08 11.71
N VAL A 890 27.34 18.15 12.51
CA VAL A 890 26.92 18.13 13.93
C VAL A 890 25.44 17.79 14.06
N LEU A 891 24.60 18.37 13.19
CA LEU A 891 23.16 18.12 13.23
C LEU A 891 22.80 16.66 12.92
N ILE A 892 23.42 16.08 11.89
CA ILE A 892 23.14 14.70 11.48
C ILE A 892 23.66 13.72 12.53
N ASP A 893 24.90 13.88 12.98
CA ASP A 893 25.56 12.96 13.92
C ASP A 893 24.92 12.98 15.32
N GLU A 894 24.28 14.10 15.69
CA GLU A 894 23.72 14.29 17.03
C GLU A 894 22.19 14.38 17.05
N ILE A 895 21.50 14.12 15.94
CA ILE A 895 20.03 14.25 15.85
C ILE A 895 19.31 13.46 16.96
N GLN A 896 19.81 12.28 17.29
CA GLN A 896 19.28 11.45 18.37
C GLN A 896 19.51 12.08 19.75
N LYS A 897 20.70 12.65 20.00
CA LYS A 897 21.00 13.35 21.26
C LYS A 897 20.15 14.61 21.39
N ILE A 898 19.93 15.32 20.29
CA ILE A 898 19.03 16.49 20.22
C ILE A 898 17.61 16.06 20.57
N PHE A 899 17.10 15.01 19.93
CA PHE A 899 15.80 14.43 20.27
C PHE A 899 15.69 14.07 21.77
N GLU A 900 16.71 13.42 22.34
CA GLU A 900 16.78 13.08 23.77
C GLU A 900 17.12 14.27 24.70
N GLY A 901 16.97 15.52 24.22
CA GLY A 901 16.97 16.72 25.05
C GLY A 901 18.27 17.53 25.06
N LYS A 902 19.25 17.24 24.19
CA LYS A 902 20.46 18.09 24.06
C LYS A 902 20.07 19.53 23.73
N ALA A 903 20.56 20.47 24.54
CA ALA A 903 20.20 21.89 24.43
C ALA A 903 20.77 22.59 23.19
N SER A 904 21.92 22.12 22.68
CA SER A 904 22.58 22.67 21.49
C SER A 904 22.37 21.76 20.28
N PRO A 905 22.02 22.32 19.10
CA PRO A 905 21.80 23.74 18.85
C PRO A 905 20.43 24.22 19.37
N PRO A 906 20.28 25.51 19.72
CA PRO A 906 19.05 26.04 20.32
C PRO A 906 17.81 25.84 19.43
N PRO A 907 16.60 25.73 20.01
CA PRO A 907 15.36 25.70 19.23
C PRO A 907 15.25 26.86 18.24
N GLY A 908 14.71 26.58 17.05
CA GLY A 908 14.51 27.58 15.98
C GLY A 908 15.76 27.88 15.13
N THR A 909 16.89 27.20 15.37
CA THR A 909 18.12 27.39 14.58
C THR A 909 18.27 26.39 13.42
N PHE A 910 17.49 25.31 13.45
CA PHE A 910 17.38 24.33 12.38
C PHE A 910 16.02 23.61 12.46
N PHE A 911 15.64 22.92 11.38
CA PHE A 911 14.50 22.01 11.35
C PHE A 911 14.69 20.92 10.29
N VAL A 912 13.92 19.84 10.42
CA VAL A 912 13.92 18.64 9.57
C VAL A 912 12.56 18.54 8.88
N MET A 913 12.58 18.16 7.60
CA MET A 913 11.38 17.87 6.81
C MET A 913 11.43 16.43 6.28
N THR A 914 10.36 15.70 6.53
CA THR A 914 10.18 14.29 6.21
C THR A 914 9.42 14.07 4.90
N ALA A 915 8.64 15.05 4.44
CA ALA A 915 7.75 14.98 3.29
C ALA A 915 8.26 15.86 2.14
N GLN A 916 9.13 15.28 1.30
CA GLN A 916 9.65 15.97 0.12
C GLN A 916 8.66 15.89 -1.05
N GLU A 917 8.50 17.00 -1.79
CA GLU A 917 7.64 17.03 -2.98
C GLU A 917 8.29 16.27 -4.13
N TYR A 918 9.60 16.47 -4.33
CA TYR A 918 10.41 15.80 -5.35
C TYR A 918 11.87 15.78 -4.93
N VAL A 919 12.58 14.70 -5.26
CA VAL A 919 14.02 14.55 -5.03
C VAL A 919 14.64 13.90 -6.26
N GLN A 920 15.64 14.57 -6.81
CA GLN A 920 16.68 13.96 -7.64
C GLN A 920 18.01 14.58 -7.19
N TYR A 921 18.78 13.86 -6.38
CA TYR A 921 19.86 14.45 -5.58
C TYR A 921 21.02 15.03 -6.41
N GLU A 922 21.14 14.63 -7.68
CA GLU A 922 22.11 15.20 -8.62
C GLU A 922 21.68 16.53 -9.23
N THR A 923 20.38 16.84 -9.24
CA THR A 923 19.84 17.98 -10.01
C THR A 923 19.01 18.94 -9.17
N ARG A 924 17.92 18.48 -8.57
CA ARG A 924 16.95 19.36 -7.88
C ARG A 924 16.17 18.68 -6.78
N VAL A 925 15.78 19.48 -5.80
CA VAL A 925 14.88 19.10 -4.71
C VAL A 925 13.73 20.10 -4.64
N ARG A 926 12.51 19.59 -4.44
CA ARG A 926 11.31 20.42 -4.20
C ARG A 926 10.71 20.12 -2.84
N PHE A 927 10.26 21.17 -2.15
CA PHE A 927 9.69 21.08 -0.81
C PHE A 927 8.64 22.16 -0.56
N ARG A 928 7.79 21.97 0.47
CA ARG A 928 6.69 22.89 0.78
C ARG A 928 6.93 23.70 2.06
N LEU A 929 6.87 25.02 1.95
CA LEU A 929 6.94 25.97 3.08
C LEU A 929 6.00 27.15 2.84
N SER A 930 5.55 27.82 3.91
CA SER A 930 4.77 29.06 3.79
C SER A 930 5.63 30.20 3.22
N ARG A 931 5.03 31.06 2.38
CA ARG A 931 5.73 32.21 1.79
C ARG A 931 6.22 33.15 2.88
N ARG A 932 5.36 33.42 3.86
CA ARG A 932 5.70 34.24 5.03
C ARG A 932 6.91 33.70 5.78
N ARG A 933 7.04 32.37 5.96
CA ARG A 933 8.21 31.79 6.63
C ARG A 933 9.48 31.99 5.82
N VAL A 934 9.45 31.69 4.52
CA VAL A 934 10.64 31.87 3.66
C VAL A 934 11.06 33.35 3.61
N GLU A 935 10.11 34.28 3.58
CA GLU A 935 10.39 35.72 3.69
C GLU A 935 11.04 36.11 5.03
N ARG A 936 10.55 35.58 6.16
CA ARG A 936 11.18 35.79 7.47
C ARG A 936 12.60 35.25 7.50
N MET A 937 12.79 34.01 7.04
CA MET A 937 14.12 33.37 6.98
C MET A 937 15.10 34.19 6.13
N ARG A 938 14.65 34.74 4.98
CA ARG A 938 15.47 35.63 4.14
C ARG A 938 15.86 36.93 4.86
N LYS A 939 14.96 37.50 5.68
CA LYS A 939 15.22 38.71 6.48
C LYS A 939 16.14 38.45 7.68
N GLU A 940 16.00 37.31 8.34
CA GLU A 940 16.79 36.93 9.50
C GLU A 940 18.28 36.74 9.18
N SER A 941 18.60 36.37 7.92
CA SER A 941 19.87 36.60 7.20
C SER A 941 20.01 35.60 6.04
N SER A 942 20.92 35.86 5.09
CA SER A 942 21.32 34.92 4.02
C SER A 942 22.09 33.67 4.51
N LYS A 943 21.87 33.27 5.77
CA LYS A 943 22.61 32.21 6.49
C LYS A 943 21.85 30.88 6.57
N TRP A 944 20.57 30.88 6.19
CA TRP A 944 19.78 29.65 6.08
C TRP A 944 20.21 28.86 4.84
N SER A 945 20.43 27.56 5.02
CA SER A 945 20.71 26.60 3.94
C SER A 945 19.83 25.37 4.09
N MET A 946 19.58 24.68 2.97
CA MET A 946 18.96 23.36 2.96
C MET A 946 19.94 22.31 2.41
N MET A 947 19.89 21.09 2.90
CA MET A 947 20.58 19.93 2.32
C MET A 947 19.73 18.67 2.45
N ALA A 948 19.95 17.67 1.59
CA ALA A 948 19.33 16.36 1.72
C ALA A 948 20.33 15.36 2.33
N TYR A 949 19.82 14.45 3.16
CA TYR A 949 20.59 13.37 3.77
C TYR A 949 19.74 12.10 3.95
N ARG A 950 20.41 10.99 4.21
CA ARG A 950 19.83 9.69 4.53
C ARG A 950 19.57 9.56 6.03
N ASN A 951 18.32 9.39 6.43
CA ASN A 951 17.96 9.29 7.85
C ASN A 951 18.38 7.96 8.49
N ASP A 952 18.60 6.93 7.69
CA ASP A 952 18.98 5.58 8.12
C ASP A 952 20.50 5.37 8.18
N THR A 953 21.31 6.19 7.52
CA THR A 953 22.78 6.06 7.55
C THR A 953 23.52 7.31 8.01
N GLY A 954 22.83 8.43 8.17
CA GLY A 954 23.46 9.72 8.46
C GLY A 954 24.30 10.27 7.30
N GLN A 955 24.21 9.66 6.11
CA GLN A 955 24.99 10.07 4.96
C GLN A 955 24.41 11.35 4.33
N GLN A 956 25.23 12.39 4.27
CA GLN A 956 24.92 13.61 3.52
C GLN A 956 24.81 13.29 2.01
N ALA A 957 23.68 13.62 1.38
CA ALA A 957 23.46 13.34 -0.04
C ALA A 957 23.79 14.54 -0.94
N THR A 958 23.43 15.76 -0.53
CA THR A 958 23.66 16.97 -1.33
C THR A 958 24.54 17.99 -0.60
N LEU A 959 25.21 18.84 -1.36
CA LEU A 959 25.83 20.05 -0.79
C LEU A 959 24.75 21.02 -0.27
N PRO A 960 25.04 21.82 0.78
CA PRO A 960 24.09 22.83 1.25
C PRO A 960 23.79 23.88 0.18
N VAL A 961 22.50 24.20 0.02
CA VAL A 961 21.99 25.23 -0.89
C VAL A 961 21.45 26.39 -0.08
N PRO A 962 22.05 27.60 -0.17
CA PRO A 962 21.61 28.77 0.56
C PRO A 962 20.23 29.28 0.08
N ILE A 963 19.48 29.92 0.98
CA ILE A 963 18.09 30.37 0.78
C ILE A 963 17.87 31.37 -0.36
N ASP A 964 18.91 32.10 -0.76
CA ASP A 964 18.92 33.00 -1.92
C ASP A 964 18.75 32.25 -3.25
N ARG A 965 19.08 30.96 -3.28
CA ARG A 965 18.93 30.09 -4.46
C ARG A 965 17.65 29.26 -4.48
N TRP A 966 16.78 29.42 -3.48
CA TRP A 966 15.48 28.76 -3.49
C TRP A 966 14.51 29.58 -4.33
N VAL A 967 13.95 28.98 -5.37
CA VAL A 967 13.01 29.64 -6.29
C VAL A 967 11.59 29.10 -6.07
N LEU A 968 10.60 29.94 -6.30
CA LEU A 968 9.21 29.50 -6.27
C LEU A 968 8.96 28.62 -7.50
N TYR A 969 8.43 27.41 -7.31
CA TYR A 969 8.08 26.52 -8.41
C TYR A 969 6.67 26.82 -8.90
N ASP A 970 6.54 27.13 -10.19
CA ASP A 970 5.26 27.36 -10.85
C ASP A 970 5.05 26.31 -11.96
N LYS A 971 4.02 25.48 -11.80
CA LYS A 971 3.69 24.38 -12.71
C LYS A 971 3.25 24.88 -14.09
N ASP A 972 2.74 26.10 -14.21
CA ASP A 972 2.23 26.62 -15.50
C ASP A 972 3.37 27.17 -16.39
N THR A 973 4.57 27.33 -15.83
CA THR A 973 5.77 27.84 -16.54
C THR A 973 6.86 26.78 -16.75
N ALA A 974 6.66 25.56 -16.21
CA ALA A 974 7.64 24.48 -16.15
C ALA A 974 7.09 23.22 -16.81
#